data_AF-A0A948S7G6-F1
#
_entry.id   AF-A0A948S7G6-F1
#
_cell.length_a   1.000
_cell.length_b   1.000
_cell.length_c   1.000
_cell.angle_alpha   90.00
_cell.angle_beta   90.00
_cell.angle_gamma   90.00
#
_symmetry.space_group_name_H-M   'P 1'
#
loop_
_entity.id
_entity.type
_entity.pdbx_description
1 polymer ?
#
loop_
_entity_poly.entity_id
_entity_poly.type
_entity_poly.pdbx_seq_one_letter_code
_entity_poly.pdbx_strand_id
1 'polypeptide(L)'
;MTHPISDSLWYAILAMDAYGRGYDAMRPVLSDAIGTKLGNATVIGSAGDATAQKDGFYAIAYELDGQKIIVYRGTDDPSIFSRSSDLWNGWVQGAGIISTQSEDAIRFYERIAGQSVFKENPGVVTTGHSLGGGLAGYIGALSNGEAYVYDAMPFGAASITRVIKEQIEQANWVTGPAELTAFLTTQLSRFVLMPDADKVNYISVDGEVLGGVRLAALTLGAALEIGVATALIAGHPAYALTAAANGLLAGPWALAVSLEGSESTLDPVAKTLGAVDLHSPGLLALLQYAKDNNHTDWYTIADPLLSGWFNPDNRIPQSIGLVDNDEMIGMIVYSALDSGETPFGTVAIKALFDDANQLGSLFGQSDLLQGLNQASVKTALASMISGYAGYLASQKSNEAQFANGMISLDTTNKKLIIDLTDTDIADEIALKADMINGLAQGYKLPYEVRHVDYILTEYAESTLPIVAPDWLTFTDGTMIVGSGLVNDMTGSIGDDYILCANHSVDTVNGLAGTDTVVYTGNKADYEIVRTESGFTVTELMSANRVTDFLSNIEAIKFSDGSWMYTATESAEHREIYGYYDTVLNRAPTEDEFDFWINAVDSGRVALGEVVDSLLQSEEFTETAPMNSLEIATLLLTNAFEAPPYVASVERWAGYLNQGHTEAEVVIELGRLSQQVVTTGHIENGYWLV
;
A
#
# COMPACT_ATOMS: atom_id res chain seq x y z
N MET A 1 -9.77 26.90 -11.46
CA MET A 1 -8.40 27.32 -11.85
C MET A 1 -7.64 26.06 -12.25
N THR A 2 -6.72 26.06 -13.21
CA THR A 2 -6.25 24.77 -13.77
C THR A 2 -5.04 24.23 -13.02
N HIS A 3 -5.28 23.75 -11.80
CA HIS A 3 -4.64 22.51 -11.38
C HIS A 3 -5.44 21.34 -11.98
N PRO A 4 -4.80 20.24 -12.39
CA PRO A 4 -5.45 19.16 -13.13
C PRO A 4 -6.31 18.22 -12.28
N ILE A 5 -6.27 18.36 -10.95
CA ILE A 5 -7.22 17.76 -10.01
C ILE A 5 -8.38 18.71 -9.71
N SER A 6 -9.48 18.21 -9.13
CA SER A 6 -10.62 19.04 -8.75
C SER A 6 -10.26 20.07 -7.67
N ASP A 7 -10.98 21.19 -7.61
CA ASP A 7 -10.84 22.17 -6.51
C ASP A 7 -11.05 21.50 -5.14
N SER A 8 -12.05 20.61 -5.04
CA SER A 8 -12.36 19.86 -3.82
C SER A 8 -11.21 18.97 -3.35
N LEU A 9 -10.49 18.32 -4.26
CA LEU A 9 -9.33 17.51 -3.89
C LEU A 9 -8.11 18.40 -3.59
N TRP A 10 -7.88 19.44 -4.39
CA TRP A 10 -6.76 20.36 -4.18
C TRP A 10 -6.80 21.00 -2.79
N TYR A 11 -7.94 21.57 -2.39
CA TYR A 11 -8.07 22.18 -1.07
C TYR A 11 -8.07 21.14 0.07
N ALA A 12 -8.48 19.89 -0.17
CA ALA A 12 -8.35 18.81 0.80
C ALA A 12 -6.88 18.44 1.05
N ILE A 13 -6.06 18.38 -0.01
CA ILE A 13 -4.61 18.16 0.10
C ILE A 13 -3.98 19.30 0.89
N LEU A 14 -4.35 20.56 0.64
CA LEU A 14 -3.85 21.70 1.40
C LEU A 14 -4.28 21.64 2.87
N ALA A 15 -5.54 21.29 3.17
CA ALA A 15 -6.03 21.12 4.52
C ALA A 15 -5.26 20.03 5.29
N MET A 16 -4.97 18.90 4.64
CA MET A 16 -4.09 17.85 5.18
C MET A 16 -2.65 18.34 5.36
N ASP A 17 -2.12 19.10 4.39
CA ASP A 17 -0.73 19.59 4.39
C ASP A 17 -0.40 20.48 5.58
N ALA A 18 -1.38 21.26 6.08
CA ALA A 18 -1.18 22.07 7.28
C ALA A 18 -0.76 21.24 8.52
N TYR A 19 -1.23 19.99 8.64
CA TYR A 19 -0.84 19.07 9.72
C TYR A 19 0.59 18.54 9.57
N GLY A 20 1.12 18.52 8.34
CA GLY A 20 2.48 18.11 8.02
C GLY A 20 3.52 19.23 8.11
N ARG A 21 3.19 20.40 8.67
CA ARG A 21 4.09 21.56 8.70
C ARG A 21 4.12 22.27 10.05
N GLY A 22 5.18 23.06 10.25
CA GLY A 22 5.34 23.90 11.44
C GLY A 22 5.72 23.10 12.69
N TYR A 23 5.21 23.55 13.84
CA TYR A 23 5.45 22.89 15.12
C TYR A 23 4.57 21.65 15.26
N ASP A 24 5.09 20.64 15.96
CA ASP A 24 4.48 19.33 16.17
C ASP A 24 3.96 18.70 14.88
N ALA A 25 4.62 19.00 13.75
CA ALA A 25 4.24 18.50 12.45
C ALA A 25 4.22 16.96 12.47
N MET A 26 3.09 16.38 12.06
CA MET A 26 2.95 14.92 11.94
C MET A 26 3.90 14.34 10.88
N ARG A 27 4.55 15.19 10.07
CA ARG A 27 5.46 14.81 8.98
C ARG A 27 6.63 15.80 8.91
N PRO A 28 7.88 15.43 9.25
CA PRO A 28 8.97 16.39 9.35
C PRO A 28 9.57 16.85 8.00
N VAL A 29 8.98 16.50 6.86
CA VAL A 29 9.66 16.59 5.55
C VAL A 29 9.41 17.90 4.79
N LEU A 30 8.27 18.59 4.99
CA LEU A 30 7.90 19.74 4.16
C LEU A 30 8.09 21.09 4.88
N SER A 31 8.82 22.01 4.22
CA SER A 31 9.17 23.31 4.79
C SER A 31 8.10 24.37 4.52
N ASP A 32 7.64 25.07 5.56
CA ASP A 32 6.72 26.21 5.49
C ASP A 32 7.41 27.57 5.26
N ALA A 33 8.67 27.56 4.82
CA ALA A 33 9.40 28.79 4.51
C ALA A 33 8.80 29.50 3.28
N ILE A 34 8.77 30.83 3.31
CA ILE A 34 8.30 31.64 2.17
C ILE A 34 9.13 31.30 0.93
N GLY A 35 8.43 31.05 -0.18
CA GLY A 35 9.01 30.69 -1.47
C GLY A 35 9.15 29.18 -1.72
N THR A 36 8.92 28.32 -0.73
CA THR A 36 8.77 26.88 -0.98
C THR A 36 7.47 26.60 -1.73
N LYS A 37 7.38 25.44 -2.38
CA LYS A 37 6.24 25.09 -3.22
C LYS A 37 5.60 23.78 -2.80
N LEU A 38 4.31 23.67 -3.13
CA LEU A 38 3.56 22.42 -3.15
C LEU A 38 2.72 22.43 -4.43
N GLY A 39 2.98 21.48 -5.32
CA GLY A 39 2.55 21.57 -6.70
C GLY A 39 2.97 22.90 -7.31
N ASN A 40 2.04 23.60 -7.95
CA ASN A 40 2.30 24.94 -8.51
C ASN A 40 2.13 26.09 -7.50
N ALA A 41 1.61 25.81 -6.31
CA ALA A 41 1.35 26.83 -5.31
C ALA A 41 2.61 27.17 -4.52
N THR A 42 2.82 28.46 -4.27
CA THR A 42 4.01 28.97 -3.56
C THR A 42 3.64 29.47 -2.18
N VAL A 43 4.36 29.06 -1.15
CA VAL A 43 4.15 29.55 0.22
C VAL A 43 4.49 31.04 0.29
N ILE A 44 3.55 31.84 0.76
CA ILE A 44 3.69 33.30 0.94
C ILE A 44 3.70 33.74 2.40
N GLY A 45 3.42 32.83 3.33
CA GLY A 45 3.62 33.06 4.77
C GLY A 45 2.97 32.00 5.65
N SER A 46 3.46 31.85 6.87
CA SER A 46 2.87 30.98 7.89
C SER A 46 2.73 31.69 9.24
N ALA A 47 1.90 31.14 10.12
CA ALA A 47 1.74 31.53 11.51
C ALA A 47 1.84 30.27 12.35
N GLY A 48 2.99 30.08 12.98
CA GLY A 48 3.29 28.96 13.88
C GLY A 48 4.41 29.32 14.84
N ASP A 49 4.58 30.62 15.12
CA ASP A 49 5.57 31.12 16.06
C ASP A 49 5.19 30.79 17.52
N ALA A 50 6.08 31.09 18.47
CA ALA A 50 5.88 30.77 19.88
C ALA A 50 4.64 31.43 20.53
N THR A 51 4.05 32.45 19.90
CA THR A 51 2.79 33.05 20.35
C THR A 51 1.62 32.22 19.83
N ALA A 52 1.57 31.97 18.52
CA ALA A 52 0.55 31.14 17.89
C ALA A 52 0.47 29.73 18.51
N GLN A 53 1.63 29.14 18.82
CA GLN A 53 1.75 27.84 19.49
C GLN A 53 1.06 27.78 20.86
N LYS A 54 1.09 28.87 21.65
CA LYS A 54 0.45 28.89 22.98
C LYS A 54 -1.06 28.80 22.90
N ASP A 55 -1.61 29.33 21.81
CA ASP A 55 -3.03 29.30 21.52
C ASP A 55 -3.41 28.02 20.74
N GLY A 56 -2.44 27.15 20.43
CA GLY A 56 -2.64 25.95 19.60
C GLY A 56 -2.96 26.29 18.14
N PHE A 57 -2.61 27.50 17.69
CA PHE A 57 -2.93 28.01 16.36
C PHE A 57 -1.81 27.74 15.36
N TYR A 58 -2.18 27.22 14.19
CA TYR A 58 -1.31 27.20 13.01
C TYR A 58 -2.09 27.57 11.74
N ALA A 59 -1.45 28.36 10.88
CA ALA A 59 -1.95 28.65 9.55
C ALA A 59 -0.81 28.81 8.54
N ILE A 60 -1.09 28.50 7.28
CA ILE A 60 -0.17 28.68 6.17
C ILE A 60 -0.92 29.28 4.98
N ALA A 61 -0.24 30.13 4.21
CA ALA A 61 -0.79 30.79 3.06
C ALA A 61 0.02 30.49 1.81
N TYR A 62 -0.70 30.25 0.72
CA TYR A 62 -0.17 29.97 -0.61
C TYR A 62 -0.63 31.03 -1.60
N GLU A 63 0.15 31.20 -2.67
CA GLU A 63 -0.25 31.90 -3.89
C GLU A 63 -0.22 30.93 -5.06
N LEU A 64 -1.32 30.88 -5.81
CA LEU A 64 -1.48 30.08 -7.03
C LEU A 64 -2.18 30.94 -8.08
N ASP A 65 -1.54 31.17 -9.23
CA ASP A 65 -2.08 31.96 -10.34
C ASP A 65 -2.64 33.34 -9.93
N GLY A 66 -2.03 33.97 -8.91
CA GLY A 66 -2.45 35.27 -8.36
C GLY A 66 -3.62 35.22 -7.37
N GLN A 67 -4.20 34.04 -7.12
CA GLN A 67 -5.12 33.81 -6.02
C GLN A 67 -4.35 33.48 -4.74
N LYS A 68 -4.78 34.06 -3.61
CA LYS A 68 -4.25 33.73 -2.29
C LYS A 68 -5.10 32.65 -1.66
N ILE A 69 -4.47 31.65 -1.07
CA ILE A 69 -5.14 30.55 -0.37
C ILE A 69 -4.64 30.56 1.06
N ILE A 70 -5.54 30.52 2.03
CA ILE A 70 -5.20 30.50 3.45
C ILE A 70 -5.72 29.19 4.04
N VAL A 71 -4.81 28.42 4.62
CA VAL A 71 -5.09 27.13 5.23
C VAL A 71 -4.96 27.26 6.74
N TYR A 72 -5.99 26.83 7.46
CA TYR A 72 -5.98 26.76 8.92
C TYR A 72 -5.87 25.31 9.37
N ARG A 73 -4.94 25.01 10.28
CA ARG A 73 -4.81 23.67 10.89
C ARG A 73 -5.84 23.49 11.99
N GLY A 74 -6.35 22.27 12.12
CA GLY A 74 -7.14 21.89 13.28
C GLY A 74 -6.25 21.52 14.48
N THR A 75 -6.76 20.62 15.32
CA THR A 75 -6.05 20.12 16.50
C THR A 75 -5.92 18.61 16.43
N ASP A 76 -4.81 18.09 16.93
CA ASP A 76 -4.45 16.67 16.92
C ASP A 76 -4.85 15.95 18.22
N ASP A 77 -5.52 16.67 19.13
CA ASP A 77 -5.96 16.13 20.42
C ASP A 77 -7.38 15.52 20.32
N PRO A 78 -7.54 14.19 20.29
CA PRO A 78 -8.87 13.58 20.16
C PRO A 78 -9.78 13.82 21.37
N SER A 79 -9.23 14.28 22.51
CA SER A 79 -10.03 14.61 23.69
C SER A 79 -10.95 15.82 23.46
N ILE A 80 -10.67 16.62 22.42
CA ILE A 80 -11.51 17.77 22.06
C ILE A 80 -12.90 17.37 21.55
N PHE A 81 -13.09 16.13 21.11
CA PHE A 81 -14.38 15.63 20.59
C PHE A 81 -15.37 15.23 21.69
N SER A 82 -14.96 15.22 22.96
CA SER A 82 -15.88 15.06 24.09
C SER A 82 -16.75 16.30 24.26
N ARG A 83 -18.05 16.13 24.53
CA ARG A 83 -18.96 17.23 24.96
C ARG A 83 -18.51 17.92 26.26
N SER A 84 -17.59 17.33 27.01
CA SER A 84 -16.99 17.94 28.19
C SER A 84 -15.72 18.73 27.90
N SER A 85 -15.23 18.75 26.64
CA SER A 85 -14.02 19.48 26.29
C SER A 85 -14.26 20.98 26.41
N ASP A 86 -13.25 21.68 26.93
CA ASP A 86 -13.31 23.14 27.08
C ASP A 86 -13.40 23.82 25.71
N LEU A 87 -12.82 23.21 24.67
CA LEU A 87 -12.89 23.69 23.29
C LEU A 87 -14.30 23.57 22.68
N TRP A 88 -15.02 22.46 22.90
CA TRP A 88 -16.40 22.32 22.45
C TRP A 88 -17.34 23.29 23.17
N ASN A 89 -17.20 23.39 24.50
CA ASN A 89 -18.02 24.30 25.30
C ASN A 89 -17.72 25.77 24.94
N GLY A 90 -16.45 26.14 24.72
CA GLY A 90 -16.06 27.48 24.31
C GLY A 90 -16.54 27.87 22.91
N TRP A 91 -16.53 26.93 21.97
CA TRP A 91 -16.89 27.18 20.57
C TRP A 91 -18.41 27.14 20.32
N VAL A 92 -19.16 26.21 20.94
CA VAL A 92 -20.62 26.04 20.74
C VAL A 92 -21.46 26.87 21.71
N GLN A 93 -20.95 27.23 22.90
CA GLN A 93 -21.72 28.01 23.89
C GLN A 93 -21.59 29.53 23.73
N GLY A 94 -21.22 30.03 22.54
CA GLY A 94 -20.79 31.41 22.31
C GLY A 94 -21.55 32.46 23.14
N ALA A 95 -20.83 33.05 24.10
CA ALA A 95 -21.16 34.25 24.87
C ALA A 95 -20.03 35.27 24.76
N GLY A 96 -19.50 35.47 23.54
CA GLY A 96 -18.41 36.43 23.29
C GLY A 96 -17.00 35.88 23.55
N ILE A 97 -16.82 34.56 23.53
CA ILE A 97 -15.49 33.93 23.45
C ILE A 97 -15.33 33.42 22.02
N ILE A 98 -14.98 34.33 21.12
CA ILE A 98 -14.15 33.99 19.97
C ILE A 98 -12.89 33.40 20.62
N SER A 99 -12.56 32.13 20.35
CA SER A 99 -11.34 31.55 20.93
C SER A 99 -10.14 32.44 20.56
N THR A 100 -9.04 32.37 21.33
CA THR A 100 -7.82 33.10 20.94
C THR A 100 -7.39 32.75 19.51
N GLN A 101 -7.66 31.52 19.08
CA GLN A 101 -7.43 31.05 17.71
C GLN A 101 -8.23 31.79 16.63
N SER A 102 -9.50 32.18 16.84
CA SER A 102 -10.22 32.92 15.79
C SER A 102 -9.77 34.38 15.66
N GLU A 103 -9.30 35.01 16.73
CA GLU A 103 -8.64 36.33 16.64
C GLU A 103 -7.29 36.23 15.91
N ASP A 104 -6.51 35.18 16.16
CA ASP A 104 -5.27 34.93 15.41
C ASP A 104 -5.54 34.58 13.94
N ALA A 105 -6.63 33.87 13.66
CA ALA A 105 -7.09 33.61 12.29
C ALA A 105 -7.43 34.90 11.54
N ILE A 106 -8.13 35.84 12.19
CA ILE A 106 -8.41 37.18 11.63
C ILE A 106 -7.09 37.92 11.37
N ARG A 107 -6.19 37.98 12.34
CA ARG A 107 -4.90 38.67 12.18
C ARG A 107 -4.07 38.09 11.04
N PHE A 108 -4.02 36.76 10.92
CA PHE A 108 -3.31 36.10 9.83
C PHE A 108 -3.96 36.42 8.48
N TYR A 109 -5.30 36.33 8.39
CA TYR A 109 -6.04 36.71 7.19
C TYR A 109 -5.71 38.15 6.78
N GLU A 110 -5.86 39.12 7.68
CA GLU A 110 -5.66 40.53 7.37
C GLU A 110 -4.22 40.84 6.94
N ARG A 111 -3.24 40.12 7.52
CA ARG A 111 -1.83 40.20 7.13
C ARG A 111 -1.60 39.72 5.69
N ILE A 112 -2.21 38.61 5.30
CA ILE A 112 -2.05 38.01 3.96
C ILE A 112 -2.90 38.76 2.92
N ALA A 113 -4.15 39.08 3.25
CA ALA A 113 -5.08 39.79 2.39
C ALA A 113 -4.68 41.26 2.19
N GLY A 114 -4.04 41.89 3.19
CA GLY A 114 -3.69 43.31 3.19
C GLY A 114 -4.90 44.23 3.44
N GLN A 115 -6.03 43.68 3.88
CA GLN A 115 -7.24 44.40 4.21
C GLN A 115 -8.03 43.70 5.32
N SER A 116 -8.98 44.42 5.92
CA SER A 116 -9.80 43.86 6.99
C SER A 116 -10.61 42.65 6.53
N VAL A 117 -10.80 41.68 7.44
CA VAL A 117 -11.62 40.49 7.19
C VAL A 117 -13.08 40.84 6.89
N PHE A 118 -13.59 42.01 7.29
CA PHE A 118 -14.97 42.42 7.02
C PHE A 118 -15.19 43.10 5.67
N LYS A 119 -14.13 43.22 4.85
CA LYS A 119 -14.23 43.71 3.48
C LYS A 119 -14.29 42.54 2.52
N GLU A 120 -15.20 42.63 1.55
CA GLU A 120 -15.34 41.64 0.50
C GLU A 120 -14.00 41.37 -0.19
N ASN A 121 -13.65 40.09 -0.32
CA ASN A 121 -12.39 39.69 -0.94
C ASN A 121 -12.53 38.38 -1.73
N PRO A 122 -13.01 38.43 -2.98
CA PRO A 122 -13.10 37.23 -3.81
C PRO A 122 -11.73 36.68 -4.24
N GLY A 123 -10.62 37.42 -3.98
CA GLY A 123 -9.27 37.01 -4.33
C GLY A 123 -8.57 36.12 -3.29
N VAL A 124 -9.24 35.81 -2.17
CA VAL A 124 -8.73 34.93 -1.11
C VAL A 124 -9.68 33.76 -0.93
N VAL A 125 -9.13 32.56 -0.96
CA VAL A 125 -9.83 31.31 -0.62
C VAL A 125 -9.34 30.83 0.74
N THR A 126 -10.25 30.35 1.58
CA THR A 126 -9.89 29.72 2.86
C THR A 126 -10.17 28.22 2.84
N THR A 127 -9.32 27.43 3.50
CA THR A 127 -9.56 26.00 3.66
C THR A 127 -8.98 25.43 4.96
N GLY A 128 -9.48 24.27 5.37
CA GLY A 128 -9.02 23.56 6.55
C GLY A 128 -9.87 22.34 6.86
N HIS A 129 -9.35 21.48 7.75
CA HIS A 129 -10.03 20.29 8.24
C HIS A 129 -10.38 20.43 9.74
N SER A 130 -11.46 19.80 10.19
CA SER A 130 -11.88 19.80 11.59
C SER A 130 -12.05 21.21 12.18
N LEU A 131 -11.38 21.54 13.28
CA LEU A 131 -11.35 22.89 13.85
C LEU A 131 -10.79 23.93 12.86
N GLY A 132 -9.77 23.57 12.08
CA GLY A 132 -9.21 24.41 11.04
C GLY A 132 -10.21 24.69 9.93
N GLY A 133 -11.05 23.70 9.59
CA GLY A 133 -12.19 23.87 8.68
C GLY A 133 -13.23 24.85 9.23
N GLY A 134 -13.50 24.81 10.54
CA GLY A 134 -14.38 25.79 11.20
C GLY A 134 -13.81 27.21 11.17
N LEU A 135 -12.50 27.37 11.40
CA LEU A 135 -11.81 28.66 11.26
C LEU A 135 -11.82 29.16 9.81
N ALA A 136 -11.60 28.27 8.84
CA ALA A 136 -11.64 28.59 7.42
C ALA A 136 -13.04 29.06 6.99
N GLY A 137 -14.09 28.33 7.38
CA GLY A 137 -15.48 28.71 7.13
C GLY A 137 -15.84 30.03 7.80
N TYR A 138 -15.42 30.22 9.06
CA TYR A 138 -15.61 31.47 9.78
C TYR A 138 -15.00 32.66 9.03
N ILE A 139 -13.72 32.58 8.65
CA ILE A 139 -13.02 33.66 7.95
C ILE A 139 -13.59 33.88 6.54
N GLY A 140 -13.93 32.81 5.82
CA GLY A 140 -14.58 32.89 4.51
C GLY A 140 -15.93 33.62 4.60
N ALA A 141 -16.74 33.28 5.60
CA ALA A 141 -18.01 33.93 5.88
C ALA A 141 -17.85 35.44 6.20
N LEU A 142 -16.88 35.81 7.04
CA LEU A 142 -16.63 37.21 7.39
C LEU A 142 -16.15 38.05 6.19
N SER A 143 -15.28 37.47 5.36
CA SER A 143 -14.68 38.11 4.19
C SER A 143 -15.53 38.02 2.92
N ASN A 144 -16.61 37.26 2.99
CA ASN A 144 -17.42 36.90 1.83
C ASN A 144 -16.55 36.34 0.69
N GLY A 145 -15.50 35.60 1.05
CA GLY A 145 -14.61 34.87 0.14
C GLY A 145 -15.04 33.41 0.02
N GLU A 146 -14.48 32.70 -0.96
CA GLU A 146 -14.73 31.26 -1.10
C GLU A 146 -14.08 30.48 0.04
N ALA A 147 -14.78 29.49 0.58
CA ALA A 147 -14.28 28.59 1.61
C ALA A 147 -14.49 27.13 1.20
N TYR A 148 -13.47 26.30 1.40
CA TYR A 148 -13.54 24.85 1.25
C TYR A 148 -13.26 24.20 2.61
N VAL A 149 -14.29 23.64 3.23
CA VAL A 149 -14.22 23.16 4.61
C VAL A 149 -14.48 21.65 4.67
N TYR A 150 -13.65 20.95 5.45
CA TYR A 150 -13.59 19.50 5.47
C TYR A 150 -13.80 18.97 6.88
N ASP A 151 -14.76 18.06 7.07
CA ASP A 151 -15.20 17.55 8.39
C ASP A 151 -15.27 18.66 9.44
N ALA A 152 -15.74 19.85 9.05
CA ALA A 152 -15.42 21.03 9.82
C ALA A 152 -16.21 21.10 11.15
N MET A 153 -15.64 21.80 12.11
CA MET A 153 -16.39 22.30 13.25
C MET A 153 -17.43 23.34 12.78
N PRO A 154 -18.64 23.36 13.34
CA PRO A 154 -19.69 24.29 12.93
C PRO A 154 -19.29 25.74 13.25
N PHE A 155 -19.42 26.66 12.31
CA PHE A 155 -18.93 28.04 12.39
C PHE A 155 -19.98 29.11 12.02
N GLY A 156 -21.09 28.73 11.40
CA GLY A 156 -22.08 29.62 10.82
C GLY A 156 -22.69 30.57 11.85
N ALA A 157 -23.08 30.04 13.01
CA ALA A 157 -23.68 30.86 14.07
C ALA A 157 -22.69 31.92 14.62
N ALA A 158 -21.45 31.51 14.89
CA ALA A 158 -20.37 32.41 15.32
C ALA A 158 -20.07 33.49 14.27
N SER A 159 -20.11 33.13 12.99
CA SER A 159 -19.91 34.06 11.86
C SER A 159 -21.00 35.13 11.84
N ILE A 160 -22.27 34.73 11.94
CA ILE A 160 -23.41 35.65 11.98
C ILE A 160 -23.33 36.58 13.20
N THR A 161 -23.05 36.05 14.39
CA THR A 161 -22.88 36.88 15.59
C THR A 161 -21.77 37.91 15.42
N ARG A 162 -20.63 37.52 14.82
CA ARG A 162 -19.51 38.44 14.62
C ARG A 162 -19.84 39.55 13.63
N VAL A 163 -20.47 39.27 12.48
CA VAL A 163 -20.84 40.32 11.52
C VAL A 163 -21.87 41.29 12.10
N ILE A 164 -22.82 40.81 12.93
CA ILE A 164 -23.78 41.67 13.63
C ILE A 164 -23.05 42.58 14.62
N LYS A 165 -22.12 42.02 15.41
CA LYS A 165 -21.31 42.81 16.34
C LYS A 165 -20.52 43.90 15.61
N GLU A 166 -19.85 43.55 14.52
CA GLU A 166 -19.07 44.51 13.73
C GLU A 166 -19.96 45.59 13.10
N GLN A 167 -21.14 45.21 12.59
CA GLN A 167 -22.13 46.17 12.08
C GLN A 167 -22.56 47.18 13.14
N ILE A 168 -22.78 46.72 14.39
CA ILE A 168 -23.15 47.57 15.53
C ILE A 168 -22.01 48.53 15.88
N GLU A 169 -20.77 48.05 15.88
CA GLU A 169 -19.56 48.81 16.24
C GLU A 169 -19.21 49.89 15.20
N GLN A 170 -19.40 49.62 13.90
CA GLN A 170 -19.10 50.58 12.83
C GLN A 170 -20.21 51.61 12.57
N ALA A 171 -21.46 51.30 12.95
CA ALA A 171 -22.59 52.17 12.69
C ALA A 171 -22.65 53.36 13.67
N ASN A 172 -22.86 54.57 13.11
CA ASN A 172 -22.93 55.79 13.90
C ASN A 172 -24.28 55.91 14.65
N TRP A 173 -24.28 56.62 15.79
CA TRP A 173 -25.40 56.69 16.74
C TRP A 173 -26.74 57.16 16.16
N VAL A 174 -26.73 57.93 15.06
CA VAL A 174 -27.94 58.52 14.46
C VAL A 174 -28.63 57.58 13.47
N THR A 175 -27.86 56.93 12.60
CA THR A 175 -28.39 56.12 11.50
C THR A 175 -28.44 54.63 11.84
N GLY A 176 -27.65 54.20 12.84
CA GLY A 176 -27.46 52.80 13.18
C GLY A 176 -28.72 51.97 13.22
N PRO A 177 -29.81 52.35 13.94
CA PRO A 177 -30.99 51.51 14.06
C PRO A 177 -31.66 51.16 12.73
N ALA A 178 -31.69 52.10 11.79
CA ALA A 178 -32.23 51.87 10.46
C ALA A 178 -31.32 50.96 9.62
N GLU A 179 -30.02 51.09 9.80
CA GLU A 179 -29.00 50.30 9.08
C GLU A 179 -28.91 48.87 9.59
N LEU A 180 -28.98 48.68 10.90
CA LEU A 180 -29.05 47.36 11.50
C LEU A 180 -30.33 46.66 11.07
N THR A 181 -31.46 47.37 11.05
CA THR A 181 -32.72 46.84 10.54
C THR A 181 -32.59 46.42 9.06
N ALA A 182 -32.00 47.27 8.22
CA ALA A 182 -31.76 46.95 6.81
C ALA A 182 -30.82 45.76 6.63
N PHE A 183 -29.73 45.69 7.41
CA PHE A 183 -28.78 44.59 7.40
C PHE A 183 -29.45 43.25 7.76
N LEU A 184 -30.22 43.22 8.85
CA LEU A 184 -30.87 41.98 9.32
C LEU A 184 -32.03 41.52 8.43
N THR A 185 -32.69 42.43 7.70
CA THR A 185 -33.91 42.10 6.92
C THR A 185 -33.70 42.03 5.42
N THR A 186 -32.73 42.78 4.89
CA THR A 186 -32.46 42.88 3.44
C THR A 186 -31.04 42.47 3.08
N GLN A 187 -30.20 42.12 4.07
CA GLN A 187 -28.78 41.79 3.89
C GLN A 187 -27.94 42.93 3.28
N LEU A 188 -28.51 44.13 3.18
CA LEU A 188 -27.84 45.32 2.67
C LEU A 188 -27.21 46.08 3.84
N SER A 189 -25.90 46.31 3.75
CA SER A 189 -25.16 47.20 4.64
C SER A 189 -24.07 47.94 3.88
N ARG A 190 -23.67 49.10 4.41
CA ARG A 190 -22.53 49.89 3.93
C ARG A 190 -21.21 49.60 4.64
N PHE A 191 -21.22 48.73 5.66
CA PHE A 191 -20.08 48.51 6.57
C PHE A 191 -19.55 47.08 6.49
N VAL A 192 -20.44 46.10 6.63
CA VAL A 192 -20.12 44.67 6.67
C VAL A 192 -21.14 43.93 5.80
N LEU A 193 -20.71 42.90 5.07
CA LEU A 193 -21.63 42.07 4.30
C LEU A 193 -22.17 40.92 5.15
N MET A 194 -23.42 40.55 4.88
CA MET A 194 -23.93 39.30 5.42
C MET A 194 -23.22 38.14 4.70
N PRO A 195 -22.83 37.05 5.40
CA PRO A 195 -22.20 35.91 4.75
C PRO A 195 -23.04 35.33 3.62
N ASP A 196 -22.35 34.77 2.63
CA ASP A 196 -22.97 34.10 1.48
C ASP A 196 -22.72 32.60 1.59
N ALA A 197 -23.80 31.82 1.76
CA ALA A 197 -23.70 30.37 1.88
C ALA A 197 -23.28 29.69 0.58
N ASP A 198 -23.55 30.30 -0.58
CA ASP A 198 -23.17 29.74 -1.88
C ASP A 198 -21.64 29.78 -2.11
N LYS A 199 -20.90 30.50 -1.27
CA LYS A 199 -19.43 30.56 -1.29
C LYS A 199 -18.76 29.54 -0.38
N VAL A 200 -19.54 28.76 0.37
CA VAL A 200 -19.01 27.71 1.24
C VAL A 200 -19.21 26.35 0.59
N ASN A 201 -18.09 25.68 0.30
CA ASN A 201 -18.04 24.30 -0.15
C ASN A 201 -17.78 23.41 1.05
N TYR A 202 -18.79 22.66 1.47
CA TYR A 202 -18.73 21.80 2.64
C TYR A 202 -18.63 20.33 2.24
N ILE A 203 -17.56 19.64 2.65
CA ILE A 203 -17.35 18.22 2.39
C ILE A 203 -17.08 17.48 3.70
N SER A 204 -17.63 16.28 3.84
CA SER A 204 -17.39 15.45 5.03
C SER A 204 -17.41 13.96 4.72
N VAL A 205 -16.79 13.17 5.58
CA VAL A 205 -16.90 11.71 5.57
C VAL A 205 -18.17 11.29 6.32
N ASP A 206 -18.96 10.37 5.77
CA ASP A 206 -20.13 9.83 6.49
C ASP A 206 -19.69 9.08 7.75
N GLY A 207 -20.39 9.32 8.86
CA GLY A 207 -20.14 8.65 10.14
C GLY A 207 -18.97 9.18 10.98
N GLU A 208 -18.26 10.22 10.53
CA GLU A 208 -17.17 10.83 11.30
C GLU A 208 -17.65 11.56 12.59
N VAL A 209 -16.72 11.75 13.53
CA VAL A 209 -17.00 12.16 14.92
C VAL A 209 -17.73 13.50 15.07
N LEU A 210 -17.51 14.46 14.17
CA LEU A 210 -18.13 15.78 14.15
C LEU A 210 -19.50 15.83 13.48
N GLY A 211 -19.94 14.78 12.77
CA GLY A 211 -21.28 14.73 12.18
C GLY A 211 -22.37 14.90 13.24
N GLY A 212 -22.21 14.27 14.41
CA GLY A 212 -23.10 14.48 15.55
C GLY A 212 -23.00 15.86 16.19
N VAL A 213 -21.84 16.52 16.09
CA VAL A 213 -21.61 17.88 16.59
C VAL A 213 -22.32 18.90 15.70
N ARG A 214 -22.21 18.75 14.37
CA ARG A 214 -22.91 19.61 13.40
C ARG A 214 -24.41 19.56 13.59
N LEU A 215 -24.98 18.36 13.73
CA LEU A 215 -26.41 18.19 14.00
C LEU A 215 -26.86 18.89 15.30
N ALA A 216 -26.03 18.85 16.35
CA ALA A 216 -26.32 19.51 17.62
C ALA A 216 -26.22 21.05 17.51
N ALA A 217 -25.24 21.58 16.78
CA ALA A 217 -25.06 23.01 16.60
C ALA A 217 -26.24 23.67 15.86
N LEU A 218 -26.80 22.97 14.87
CA LEU A 218 -27.99 23.44 14.12
C LEU A 218 -29.24 23.61 15.00
N THR A 219 -29.32 22.92 16.14
CA THR A 219 -30.49 22.96 17.02
C THR A 219 -30.26 23.81 18.27
N LEU A 220 -29.21 23.53 19.04
CA LEU A 220 -28.92 24.20 20.31
C LEU A 220 -28.06 25.44 20.13
N GLY A 221 -27.07 25.40 19.24
CA GLY A 221 -26.15 26.51 18.99
C GLY A 221 -26.87 27.74 18.44
N ALA A 222 -27.75 27.53 17.45
CA ALA A 222 -28.57 28.59 16.88
C ALA A 222 -29.37 29.35 17.96
N ALA A 223 -30.06 28.64 18.87
CA ALA A 223 -30.89 29.23 19.93
C ALA A 223 -30.11 30.12 20.91
N LEU A 224 -28.90 29.69 21.28
CA LEU A 224 -28.04 30.42 22.20
C LEU A 224 -27.49 31.70 21.56
N GLU A 225 -27.05 31.61 20.31
CA GLU A 225 -26.52 32.75 19.55
C GLU A 225 -27.61 33.79 19.23
N ILE A 226 -28.88 33.38 19.06
CA ILE A 226 -30.01 34.33 19.06
C ILE A 226 -30.00 35.16 20.34
N GLY A 227 -29.81 34.51 21.49
CA GLY A 227 -29.78 35.17 22.79
C GLY A 227 -28.65 36.18 22.91
N VAL A 228 -27.46 35.86 22.40
CA VAL A 228 -26.28 36.74 22.45
C VAL A 228 -26.43 37.92 21.51
N ALA A 229 -26.82 37.71 20.25
CA ALA A 229 -27.09 38.83 19.34
C ALA A 229 -28.21 39.73 19.88
N THR A 230 -29.25 39.14 20.47
CA THR A 230 -30.33 39.89 21.13
C THR A 230 -29.80 40.73 22.29
N ALA A 231 -28.91 40.16 23.13
CA ALA A 231 -28.30 40.87 24.24
C ALA A 231 -27.36 42.01 23.78
N LEU A 232 -26.58 41.81 22.71
CA LEU A 232 -25.74 42.85 22.12
C LEU A 232 -26.58 44.03 21.61
N ILE A 233 -27.66 43.74 20.89
CA ILE A 233 -28.59 44.76 20.38
C ILE A 233 -29.29 45.49 21.54
N ALA A 234 -29.80 44.75 22.52
CA ALA A 234 -30.52 45.32 23.66
C ALA A 234 -29.60 46.14 24.59
N GLY A 235 -28.33 45.74 24.73
CA GLY A 235 -27.34 46.40 25.57
C GLY A 235 -26.80 47.71 24.97
N HIS A 236 -26.97 47.94 23.67
CA HIS A 236 -26.44 49.12 23.03
C HIS A 236 -27.43 50.31 23.07
N PRO A 237 -27.02 51.50 23.55
CA PRO A 237 -27.92 52.62 23.84
C PRO A 237 -28.76 53.11 22.65
N ALA A 238 -28.22 53.02 21.43
CA ALA A 238 -28.93 53.43 20.21
C ALA A 238 -29.96 52.39 19.72
N TYR A 239 -29.79 51.10 20.06
CA TYR A 239 -30.55 49.99 19.49
C TYR A 239 -31.61 49.40 20.46
N ALA A 240 -31.53 49.72 21.75
CA ALA A 240 -32.46 49.25 22.78
C ALA A 240 -33.95 49.65 22.56
N LEU A 241 -34.23 50.61 21.68
CA LEU A 241 -35.59 51.10 21.39
C LEU A 241 -36.37 50.25 20.36
N THR A 242 -35.73 49.30 19.67
CA THR A 242 -36.38 48.42 18.67
C THR A 242 -36.72 47.05 19.27
N ALA A 243 -37.80 46.98 20.05
CA ALA A 243 -38.22 45.81 20.83
C ALA A 243 -38.78 44.61 20.01
N ALA A 244 -38.34 44.40 18.77
CA ALA A 244 -38.77 43.29 17.90
C ALA A 244 -37.59 42.43 17.36
N ALA A 245 -36.44 42.41 18.06
CA ALA A 245 -35.22 41.74 17.61
C ALA A 245 -35.40 40.25 17.28
N ASN A 246 -36.22 39.51 18.05
CA ASN A 246 -36.41 38.07 17.84
C ASN A 246 -36.97 37.72 16.45
N GLY A 247 -37.82 38.57 15.86
CA GLY A 247 -38.36 38.34 14.52
C GLY A 247 -37.39 38.71 13.39
N LEU A 248 -36.52 39.71 13.61
CA LEU A 248 -35.53 40.16 12.64
C LEU A 248 -34.34 39.19 12.52
N LEU A 249 -34.02 38.46 13.58
CA LEU A 249 -32.87 37.54 13.59
C LEU A 249 -33.17 36.18 12.95
N ALA A 250 -34.44 35.85 12.68
CA ALA A 250 -34.82 34.55 12.11
C ALA A 250 -34.16 34.28 10.73
N GLY A 251 -34.07 35.29 9.87
CA GLY A 251 -33.38 35.20 8.57
C GLY A 251 -31.87 34.96 8.70
N PRO A 252 -31.14 35.83 9.43
CA PRO A 252 -29.75 35.62 9.82
C PRO A 252 -29.45 34.22 10.37
N TRP A 253 -30.32 33.66 11.20
CA TRP A 253 -30.11 32.31 11.73
C TRP A 253 -30.42 31.19 10.76
N ALA A 254 -31.41 31.36 9.87
CA ALA A 254 -31.59 30.43 8.77
C ALA A 254 -30.36 30.42 7.84
N LEU A 255 -29.71 31.57 7.66
CA LEU A 255 -28.45 31.66 6.92
C LEU A 255 -27.27 31.00 7.66
N ALA A 256 -27.19 31.12 9.00
CA ALA A 256 -26.21 30.37 9.78
C ALA A 256 -26.32 28.86 9.56
N VAL A 257 -27.54 28.34 9.46
CA VAL A 257 -27.81 26.93 9.14
C VAL A 257 -27.38 26.59 7.71
N SER A 258 -27.61 27.47 6.74
CA SER A 258 -27.20 27.20 5.35
C SER A 258 -25.69 27.32 5.12
N LEU A 259 -24.94 28.06 5.95
CA LEU A 259 -23.47 28.07 5.91
C LEU A 259 -22.87 26.70 6.25
N GLU A 260 -23.60 25.89 7.01
CA GLU A 260 -23.27 24.48 7.30
C GLU A 260 -23.87 23.53 6.24
N GLY A 261 -24.44 24.06 5.15
CA GLY A 261 -25.44 23.37 4.31
C GLY A 261 -25.13 23.27 2.81
N SER A 262 -25.71 22.22 2.20
CA SER A 262 -25.32 21.51 0.96
C SER A 262 -24.03 20.69 1.06
N GLU A 263 -23.83 20.07 2.22
CA GLU A 263 -22.77 19.09 2.51
C GLU A 263 -22.70 18.01 1.41
N SER A 264 -21.56 17.95 0.74
CA SER A 264 -21.19 16.84 -0.12
C SER A 264 -20.55 15.75 0.73
N THR A 265 -21.31 14.71 1.05
CA THR A 265 -20.80 13.58 1.83
C THR A 265 -19.97 12.62 0.98
N LEU A 266 -18.88 12.12 1.56
CA LEU A 266 -18.03 11.05 1.05
C LEU A 266 -18.34 9.78 1.86
N ASP A 267 -18.86 8.75 1.20
CA ASP A 267 -19.15 7.47 1.84
C ASP A 267 -17.85 6.63 1.88
N PRO A 268 -17.31 6.28 3.06
CA PRO A 268 -16.17 5.39 3.16
C PRO A 268 -16.53 3.95 2.77
N VAL A 269 -17.82 3.59 2.74
CA VAL A 269 -18.43 2.27 2.50
C VAL A 269 -18.02 1.18 3.49
N ALA A 270 -16.96 1.42 4.26
CA ALA A 270 -16.49 0.59 5.34
C ALA A 270 -17.38 0.69 6.58
N LYS A 271 -17.56 -0.44 7.25
CA LYS A 271 -18.46 -0.58 8.40
C LYS A 271 -17.71 -0.77 9.71
N THR A 272 -16.40 -1.00 9.65
CA THR A 272 -15.60 -1.43 10.80
C THR A 272 -14.82 -0.30 11.48
N LEU A 273 -14.66 0.87 10.84
CA LEU A 273 -13.88 1.98 11.41
C LEU A 273 -14.64 2.73 12.50
N GLY A 274 -13.87 3.23 13.47
CA GLY A 274 -14.36 4.17 14.45
C GLY A 274 -14.57 5.56 13.84
N ALA A 275 -15.49 6.34 14.42
CA ALA A 275 -15.77 7.71 13.99
C ALA A 275 -14.55 8.66 14.04
N VAL A 276 -13.54 8.33 14.86
CA VAL A 276 -12.28 9.10 14.93
C VAL A 276 -11.37 8.79 13.75
N ASP A 277 -11.26 7.53 13.34
CA ASP A 277 -10.47 7.14 12.18
C ASP A 277 -11.09 7.69 10.89
N LEU A 278 -12.43 7.70 10.83
CA LEU A 278 -13.19 8.34 9.75
C LEU A 278 -12.96 9.86 9.65
N HIS A 279 -12.48 10.49 10.72
CA HIS A 279 -12.17 11.92 10.81
C HIS A 279 -10.72 12.23 10.41
N SER A 280 -10.07 11.37 9.62
CA SER A 280 -8.70 11.60 9.12
C SER A 280 -8.69 12.50 7.88
N PRO A 281 -7.90 13.59 7.85
CA PRO A 281 -7.77 14.44 6.67
C PRO A 281 -7.15 13.68 5.47
N GLY A 282 -6.29 12.69 5.74
CA GLY A 282 -5.71 11.84 4.71
C GLY A 282 -6.75 10.90 4.08
N LEU A 283 -7.58 10.27 4.90
CA LEU A 283 -8.70 9.45 4.40
C LEU A 283 -9.67 10.28 3.57
N LEU A 284 -10.07 11.45 4.05
CA LEU A 284 -10.96 12.34 3.33
C LEU A 284 -10.42 12.66 1.93
N ALA A 285 -9.13 12.99 1.82
CA ALA A 285 -8.49 13.29 0.54
C ALA A 285 -8.45 12.06 -0.39
N LEU A 286 -8.19 10.86 0.14
CA LEU A 286 -8.27 9.61 -0.63
C LEU A 286 -9.69 9.34 -1.14
N LEU A 287 -10.72 9.51 -0.30
CA LEU A 287 -12.11 9.34 -0.70
C LEU A 287 -12.53 10.37 -1.76
N GLN A 288 -12.07 11.61 -1.63
CA GLN A 288 -12.31 12.65 -2.62
C GLN A 288 -11.63 12.31 -3.96
N TYR A 289 -10.39 11.81 -3.94
CA TYR A 289 -9.71 11.33 -5.15
C TYR A 289 -10.46 10.18 -5.81
N ALA A 290 -10.92 9.20 -5.02
CA ALA A 290 -11.70 8.07 -5.51
C ALA A 290 -12.98 8.54 -6.22
N LYS A 291 -13.70 9.47 -5.60
CA LYS A 291 -14.92 10.08 -6.14
C LYS A 291 -14.67 10.83 -7.44
N ASP A 292 -13.63 11.67 -7.48
CA ASP A 292 -13.32 12.51 -8.65
C ASP A 292 -12.89 11.69 -9.87
N ASN A 293 -12.24 10.54 -9.63
CA ASN A 293 -11.78 9.63 -10.68
C ASN A 293 -12.75 8.45 -10.91
N ASN A 294 -13.93 8.49 -10.29
CA ASN A 294 -15.00 7.51 -10.48
C ASN A 294 -14.58 6.06 -10.12
N HIS A 295 -13.70 5.90 -9.12
CA HIS A 295 -13.30 4.60 -8.59
C HIS A 295 -14.40 4.07 -7.65
N THR A 296 -15.14 3.05 -8.11
CA THR A 296 -16.29 2.49 -7.36
C THR A 296 -16.10 1.03 -6.95
N ASP A 297 -15.25 0.27 -7.64
CA ASP A 297 -15.17 -1.18 -7.45
C ASP A 297 -14.44 -1.54 -6.14
N TRP A 298 -13.48 -0.70 -5.73
CA TRP A 298 -12.74 -0.86 -4.47
C TRP A 298 -13.64 -0.91 -3.22
N TYR A 299 -14.89 -0.47 -3.30
CA TYR A 299 -15.87 -0.57 -2.21
C TYR A 299 -16.02 -2.00 -1.67
N THR A 300 -15.85 -3.01 -2.52
CA THR A 300 -15.91 -4.43 -2.13
C THR A 300 -14.77 -4.83 -1.17
N ILE A 301 -13.66 -4.08 -1.19
CA ILE A 301 -12.49 -4.28 -0.32
C ILE A 301 -12.22 -3.11 0.63
N ALA A 302 -13.18 -2.20 0.81
CA ALA A 302 -13.01 -1.04 1.69
C ALA A 302 -12.67 -1.45 3.13
N ASP A 303 -13.40 -2.43 3.70
CA ASP A 303 -13.14 -2.91 5.07
C ASP A 303 -11.69 -3.40 5.29
N PRO A 304 -11.13 -4.35 4.49
CA PRO A 304 -9.75 -4.79 4.67
C PRO A 304 -8.71 -3.70 4.36
N LEU A 305 -8.96 -2.81 3.39
CA LEU A 305 -8.05 -1.68 3.12
C LEU A 305 -7.97 -0.73 4.30
N LEU A 306 -9.12 -0.18 4.70
CA LEU A 306 -9.17 0.85 5.73
C LEU A 306 -8.81 0.29 7.11
N SER A 307 -9.18 -0.95 7.42
CA SER A 307 -8.73 -1.60 8.66
C SER A 307 -7.20 -1.79 8.70
N GLY A 308 -6.55 -1.96 7.54
CA GLY A 308 -5.09 -1.98 7.43
C GLY A 308 -4.48 -0.60 7.64
N TRP A 309 -5.03 0.43 7.00
CA TRP A 309 -4.58 1.82 7.10
C TRP A 309 -4.73 2.42 8.50
N PHE A 310 -5.67 1.94 9.30
CA PHE A 310 -5.87 2.42 10.67
C PHE A 310 -5.48 1.37 11.72
N ASN A 311 -4.68 0.37 11.33
CA ASN A 311 -4.20 -0.63 12.26
C ASN A 311 -3.10 -0.04 13.17
N PRO A 312 -3.26 -0.05 14.50
CA PRO A 312 -2.29 0.54 15.43
C PRO A 312 -0.91 -0.15 15.42
N ASP A 313 -0.79 -1.36 14.85
CA ASP A 313 0.49 -2.06 14.75
C ASP A 313 1.44 -1.43 13.70
N ASN A 314 0.94 -0.58 12.79
CA ASN A 314 1.74 0.08 11.73
C ASN A 314 2.58 -0.89 10.86
N ARG A 315 2.10 -2.13 10.64
CA ARG A 315 2.89 -3.17 9.96
C ARG A 315 3.19 -2.83 8.50
N ILE A 316 2.22 -2.28 7.77
CA ILE A 316 2.34 -1.94 6.35
C ILE A 316 3.42 -0.86 6.12
N PRO A 317 3.39 0.30 6.80
CA PRO A 317 4.44 1.31 6.64
C PRO A 317 5.81 0.82 7.13
N GLN A 318 5.86 0.07 8.24
CA GLN A 318 7.13 -0.43 8.77
C GLN A 318 7.83 -1.41 7.82
N SER A 319 7.07 -2.19 7.03
CA SER A 319 7.66 -3.12 6.06
C SER A 319 8.32 -2.43 4.86
N ILE A 320 8.12 -1.12 4.69
CA ILE A 320 8.71 -0.30 3.60
C ILE A 320 9.54 0.86 4.15
N GLY A 321 9.96 0.78 5.42
CA GLY A 321 10.82 1.77 6.08
C GLY A 321 10.15 3.08 6.49
N LEU A 322 8.81 3.15 6.50
CA LEU A 322 8.05 4.31 7.00
C LEU A 322 7.70 4.14 8.49
N VAL A 323 7.39 5.25 9.16
CA VAL A 323 7.17 5.31 10.61
C VAL A 323 5.79 4.78 10.98
N ASP A 324 4.74 5.32 10.36
CA ASP A 324 3.35 5.03 10.72
C ASP A 324 2.39 5.18 9.54
N ASN A 325 1.14 4.78 9.76
CA ASN A 325 0.14 4.77 8.70
C ASN A 325 -0.23 6.17 8.24
N ASP A 326 -0.23 7.16 9.14
CA ASP A 326 -0.52 8.54 8.76
C ASP A 326 0.56 8.98 7.77
N GLU A 327 1.85 8.81 8.08
CA GLU A 327 2.97 9.08 7.19
C GLU A 327 2.76 8.45 5.80
N MET A 328 2.45 7.16 5.72
CA MET A 328 2.18 6.48 4.44
C MET A 328 0.99 7.08 3.69
N ILE A 329 -0.17 7.24 4.35
CA ILE A 329 -1.41 7.74 3.73
C ILE A 329 -1.21 9.12 3.10
N GLY A 330 -0.60 10.05 3.84
CA GLY A 330 -0.42 11.40 3.30
C GLY A 330 0.62 11.47 2.20
N MET A 331 1.68 10.63 2.23
CA MET A 331 2.61 10.51 1.10
C MET A 331 1.89 10.03 -0.17
N ILE A 332 1.00 9.05 -0.04
CA ILE A 332 0.13 8.60 -1.13
C ILE A 332 -0.76 9.75 -1.60
N VAL A 333 -1.45 10.46 -0.70
CA VAL A 333 -2.32 11.60 -1.06
C VAL A 333 -1.57 12.70 -1.80
N TYR A 334 -0.36 13.06 -1.38
CA TYR A 334 0.45 14.06 -2.09
C TYR A 334 0.77 13.66 -3.53
N SER A 335 0.83 12.37 -3.83
CA SER A 335 1.07 11.90 -5.20
C SER A 335 -0.10 12.12 -6.16
N ALA A 336 -1.23 12.64 -5.68
CA ALA A 336 -2.31 13.17 -6.52
C ALA A 336 -1.91 14.44 -7.26
N LEU A 337 -0.91 15.17 -6.76
CA LEU A 337 -0.30 16.29 -7.48
C LEU A 337 0.48 15.73 -8.67
N ASP A 338 0.36 16.35 -9.84
CA ASP A 338 0.96 15.87 -11.09
C ASP A 338 1.80 16.95 -11.81
N SER A 339 1.96 18.11 -11.20
CA SER A 339 2.68 19.26 -11.76
C SER A 339 3.25 20.15 -10.66
N GLY A 340 4.33 20.86 -10.99
CA GLY A 340 5.05 21.70 -10.03
C GLY A 340 5.93 20.88 -9.08
N GLU A 341 5.97 21.25 -7.80
CA GLU A 341 6.74 20.53 -6.77
C GLU A 341 5.93 19.36 -6.21
N THR A 342 6.28 18.13 -6.59
CA THR A 342 5.59 16.88 -6.22
C THR A 342 6.46 16.07 -5.24
N PRO A 343 6.39 16.34 -3.93
CA PRO A 343 7.38 15.85 -2.95
C PRO A 343 7.43 14.33 -2.79
N PHE A 344 6.37 13.62 -3.22
CA PHE A 344 6.19 12.18 -3.09
C PHE A 344 5.80 11.53 -4.43
N GLY A 345 6.24 12.12 -5.53
CA GLY A 345 5.95 11.59 -6.87
C GLY A 345 4.54 11.90 -7.35
N THR A 346 4.11 11.24 -8.43
CA THR A 346 2.81 11.50 -9.10
C THR A 346 1.99 10.24 -9.40
N VAL A 347 2.44 9.06 -8.95
CA VAL A 347 1.89 7.76 -9.40
C VAL A 347 1.33 6.88 -8.28
N ALA A 348 1.73 7.07 -7.03
CA ALA A 348 1.35 6.16 -5.93
C ALA A 348 -0.17 6.06 -5.71
N ILE A 349 -0.90 7.18 -5.73
CA ILE A 349 -2.37 7.17 -5.56
C ILE A 349 -3.09 6.55 -6.76
N LYS A 350 -2.51 6.67 -7.96
CA LYS A 350 -3.04 6.05 -9.17
C LYS A 350 -2.90 4.53 -9.07
N ALA A 351 -1.70 4.07 -8.74
CA ALA A 351 -1.39 2.66 -8.49
C ALA A 351 -2.33 2.06 -7.43
N LEU A 352 -2.50 2.76 -6.29
CA LEU A 352 -3.38 2.30 -5.21
C LEU A 352 -4.82 2.06 -5.68
N PHE A 353 -5.41 3.03 -6.37
CA PHE A 353 -6.82 2.94 -6.77
C PHE A 353 -7.04 2.10 -8.03
N ASP A 354 -6.04 1.93 -8.90
CA ASP A 354 -6.09 0.92 -9.96
C ASP A 354 -6.15 -0.47 -9.33
N ASP A 355 -5.15 -0.82 -8.52
CA ASP A 355 -5.08 -2.09 -7.79
C ASP A 355 -6.33 -2.36 -6.95
N ALA A 356 -6.78 -1.36 -6.20
CA ALA A 356 -7.94 -1.50 -5.33
C ALA A 356 -9.23 -1.74 -6.13
N ASN A 357 -9.38 -1.11 -7.30
CA ASN A 357 -10.51 -1.40 -8.19
C ASN A 357 -10.39 -2.79 -8.80
N GLN A 358 -9.22 -3.21 -9.28
CA GLN A 358 -9.01 -4.55 -9.86
C GLN A 358 -9.37 -5.65 -8.84
N LEU A 359 -8.90 -5.51 -7.60
CA LEU A 359 -9.28 -6.40 -6.49
C LEU A 359 -10.77 -6.28 -6.14
N GLY A 360 -11.32 -5.07 -6.16
CA GLY A 360 -12.75 -4.84 -5.99
C GLY A 360 -13.60 -5.61 -7.00
N SER A 361 -13.25 -5.53 -8.29
CA SER A 361 -13.90 -6.26 -9.38
C SER A 361 -13.71 -7.77 -9.23
N LEU A 362 -12.53 -8.24 -8.80
CA LEU A 362 -12.23 -9.65 -8.50
C LEU A 362 -13.15 -10.19 -7.40
N PHE A 363 -13.24 -9.50 -6.26
CA PHE A 363 -14.07 -9.95 -5.14
C PHE A 363 -15.58 -9.72 -5.34
N GLY A 364 -15.94 -8.96 -6.37
CA GLY A 364 -17.31 -8.87 -6.88
C GLY A 364 -17.74 -10.07 -7.74
N GLN A 365 -16.81 -10.94 -8.16
CA GLN A 365 -17.13 -12.12 -8.96
C GLN A 365 -17.89 -13.17 -8.14
N SER A 366 -18.92 -13.77 -8.75
CA SER A 366 -19.75 -14.78 -8.09
C SER A 366 -19.14 -16.19 -8.11
N ASP A 367 -18.21 -16.45 -9.01
CA ASP A 367 -17.56 -17.75 -9.26
C ASP A 367 -16.12 -17.78 -8.75
N LEU A 368 -15.78 -16.91 -7.80
CA LEU A 368 -14.45 -16.83 -7.21
C LEU A 368 -14.06 -18.16 -6.53
N LEU A 369 -12.86 -18.67 -6.84
CA LEU A 369 -12.31 -19.88 -6.22
C LEU A 369 -12.24 -19.73 -4.70
N GLN A 370 -12.45 -20.85 -4.00
CA GLN A 370 -12.53 -20.88 -2.53
C GLN A 370 -11.25 -20.33 -1.88
N GLY A 371 -10.07 -20.64 -2.43
CA GLY A 371 -8.80 -20.13 -1.95
C GLY A 371 -8.74 -18.59 -1.92
N LEU A 372 -9.14 -17.95 -3.02
CA LEU A 372 -9.15 -16.50 -3.12
C LEU A 372 -10.23 -15.84 -2.25
N ASN A 373 -11.36 -16.51 -2.04
CA ASN A 373 -12.47 -15.92 -1.26
C ASN A 373 -12.22 -15.91 0.27
N GLN A 374 -11.04 -16.32 0.74
CA GLN A 374 -10.69 -16.29 2.17
C GLN A 374 -10.45 -14.86 2.65
N ALA A 375 -10.89 -14.56 3.89
CA ALA A 375 -10.70 -13.24 4.50
C ALA A 375 -9.20 -12.89 4.68
N SER A 376 -8.36 -13.87 5.00
CA SER A 376 -6.90 -13.72 5.11
C SER A 376 -6.27 -13.27 3.78
N VAL A 377 -6.69 -13.85 2.65
CA VAL A 377 -6.22 -13.48 1.31
C VAL A 377 -6.64 -12.06 0.96
N LYS A 378 -7.91 -11.69 1.22
CA LYS A 378 -8.40 -10.32 1.02
C LYS A 378 -7.57 -9.30 1.79
N THR A 379 -7.31 -9.55 3.07
CA THR A 379 -6.48 -8.68 3.92
C THR A 379 -5.04 -8.60 3.44
N ALA A 380 -4.45 -9.74 3.01
CA ALA A 380 -3.08 -9.79 2.52
C ALA A 380 -2.91 -8.98 1.21
N LEU A 381 -3.82 -9.15 0.25
CA LEU A 381 -3.81 -8.40 -1.01
C LEU A 381 -4.06 -6.90 -0.77
N ALA A 382 -5.02 -6.54 0.10
CA ALA A 382 -5.26 -5.14 0.48
C ALA A 382 -4.01 -4.49 1.13
N SER A 383 -3.33 -5.23 2.02
CA SER A 383 -2.09 -4.76 2.66
C SER A 383 -0.96 -4.60 1.66
N MET A 384 -0.86 -5.51 0.69
CA MET A 384 0.14 -5.49 -0.36
C MET A 384 0.03 -4.24 -1.24
N ILE A 385 -1.17 -3.95 -1.76
CA ILE A 385 -1.36 -2.81 -2.67
C ILE A 385 -1.18 -1.47 -1.92
N SER A 386 -1.51 -1.45 -0.63
CA SER A 386 -1.25 -0.31 0.25
C SER A 386 0.26 -0.09 0.45
N GLY A 387 1.01 -1.16 0.73
CA GLY A 387 2.47 -1.09 0.87
C GLY A 387 3.17 -0.68 -0.41
N TYR A 388 2.72 -1.16 -1.57
CA TYR A 388 3.25 -0.76 -2.87
C TYR A 388 3.06 0.72 -3.17
N ALA A 389 1.84 1.22 -2.98
CA ALA A 389 1.57 2.65 -3.13
C ALA A 389 2.44 3.47 -2.15
N GLY A 390 2.56 3.02 -0.90
CA GLY A 390 3.44 3.64 0.09
C GLY A 390 4.90 3.70 -0.36
N TYR A 391 5.43 2.60 -0.92
CA TYR A 391 6.78 2.55 -1.46
C TYR A 391 6.96 3.47 -2.68
N LEU A 392 6.04 3.45 -3.65
CA LEU A 392 6.11 4.35 -4.80
C LEU A 392 6.16 5.82 -4.37
N ALA A 393 5.42 6.17 -3.31
CA ALA A 393 5.43 7.50 -2.73
C ALA A 393 6.76 7.80 -2.01
N SER A 394 7.35 6.84 -1.30
CA SER A 394 8.65 6.99 -0.63
C SER A 394 9.81 7.14 -1.60
N GLN A 395 9.74 6.46 -2.75
CA GLN A 395 10.66 6.63 -3.87
C GLN A 395 10.41 7.88 -4.70
N LYS A 396 9.32 8.62 -4.42
CA LYS A 396 8.90 9.82 -5.17
C LYS A 396 8.70 9.55 -6.66
N SER A 397 8.15 8.39 -6.99
CA SER A 397 8.09 7.91 -8.36
C SER A 397 7.17 8.75 -9.25
N ASN A 398 7.63 9.00 -10.48
CA ASN A 398 6.89 9.71 -11.52
C ASN A 398 6.74 8.88 -12.80
N GLU A 399 7.14 7.60 -12.76
CA GLU A 399 7.22 6.76 -13.93
C GLU A 399 5.82 6.23 -14.27
N ALA A 400 5.36 6.54 -15.48
CA ALA A 400 4.00 6.28 -15.89
C ALA A 400 3.62 4.79 -15.88
N GLN A 401 4.60 3.89 -16.00
CA GLN A 401 4.37 2.44 -15.98
C GLN A 401 3.78 1.95 -14.65
N PHE A 402 4.17 2.55 -13.53
CA PHE A 402 3.66 2.17 -12.20
C PHE A 402 2.26 2.69 -11.90
N ALA A 403 1.68 3.54 -12.75
CA ALA A 403 0.36 4.11 -12.51
C ALA A 403 -0.78 3.07 -12.56
N ASN A 404 -0.54 1.92 -13.21
CA ASN A 404 -1.49 0.82 -13.33
C ASN A 404 -1.39 -0.19 -12.17
N GLY A 405 -0.64 0.13 -11.12
CA GLY A 405 -0.51 -0.76 -9.97
C GLY A 405 0.28 -2.04 -10.29
N MET A 406 0.15 -3.02 -9.41
CA MET A 406 0.74 -4.37 -9.56
C MET A 406 -0.30 -5.44 -9.91
N ILE A 407 -1.59 -5.16 -9.74
CA ILE A 407 -2.69 -6.11 -9.91
C ILE A 407 -3.34 -5.89 -11.27
N SER A 408 -3.52 -6.97 -12.02
CA SER A 408 -4.33 -6.95 -13.23
C SER A 408 -5.33 -8.10 -13.24
N LEU A 409 -6.60 -7.79 -13.54
CA LEU A 409 -7.66 -8.78 -13.67
C LEU A 409 -8.01 -9.01 -15.15
N ASP A 410 -7.62 -10.15 -15.69
CA ASP A 410 -8.06 -10.60 -17.00
C ASP A 410 -9.38 -11.38 -16.88
N THR A 411 -10.49 -10.66 -17.04
CA THR A 411 -11.83 -11.25 -16.97
C THR A 411 -12.16 -12.16 -18.17
N THR A 412 -11.43 -12.03 -19.28
CA THR A 412 -11.67 -12.86 -20.48
C THR A 412 -11.11 -14.27 -20.26
N ASN A 413 -9.90 -14.34 -19.69
CA ASN A 413 -9.22 -15.61 -19.43
C ASN A 413 -9.34 -16.07 -17.98
N LYS A 414 -10.12 -15.35 -17.15
CA LYS A 414 -10.35 -15.63 -15.73
C LYS A 414 -9.07 -15.64 -14.88
N LYS A 415 -8.12 -14.74 -15.15
CA LYS A 415 -6.82 -14.67 -14.48
C LYS A 415 -6.69 -13.43 -13.60
N LEU A 416 -6.11 -13.61 -12.44
CA LEU A 416 -5.54 -12.58 -11.59
C LEU A 416 -4.02 -12.61 -11.78
N ILE A 417 -3.46 -11.44 -12.08
CA ILE A 417 -2.04 -11.22 -12.28
C ILE A 417 -1.55 -10.31 -11.15
N ILE A 418 -0.38 -10.64 -10.59
CA ILE A 418 0.35 -9.79 -9.64
C ILE A 418 1.77 -9.65 -10.19
N ASP A 419 2.12 -8.44 -10.64
CA ASP A 419 3.41 -8.10 -11.22
C ASP A 419 4.30 -7.42 -10.17
N LEU A 420 5.38 -8.10 -9.78
CA LEU A 420 6.34 -7.66 -8.77
C LEU A 420 7.71 -7.34 -9.38
N THR A 421 7.87 -7.49 -10.71
CA THR A 421 9.14 -7.36 -11.46
C THR A 421 9.77 -5.96 -11.36
N ASP A 422 8.93 -4.96 -11.10
CA ASP A 422 9.24 -3.55 -11.25
C ASP A 422 9.67 -2.88 -9.92
N THR A 423 10.03 -3.68 -8.89
CA THR A 423 10.19 -3.17 -7.52
C THR A 423 11.41 -3.74 -6.77
N ASP A 424 12.20 -2.88 -6.11
CA ASP A 424 13.11 -3.33 -5.02
C ASP A 424 12.31 -3.85 -3.80
N ILE A 425 10.98 -3.73 -3.83
CA ILE A 425 10.05 -4.35 -2.85
C ILE A 425 9.99 -5.87 -3.02
N ALA A 426 10.37 -6.42 -4.18
CA ALA A 426 10.40 -7.88 -4.41
C ALA A 426 11.23 -8.60 -3.33
N ASP A 427 12.35 -8.00 -2.92
CA ASP A 427 13.21 -8.50 -1.84
C ASP A 427 12.60 -8.27 -0.42
N GLU A 428 11.80 -7.21 -0.21
CA GLU A 428 11.12 -6.93 1.08
C GLU A 428 9.77 -7.67 1.26
N ILE A 429 9.22 -8.24 0.19
CA ILE A 429 8.09 -9.20 0.23
C ILE A 429 8.51 -10.56 0.86
N ALA A 430 9.77 -10.70 1.28
CA ALA A 430 10.24 -11.75 2.19
C ALA A 430 9.45 -11.88 3.52
N LEU A 431 8.52 -10.96 3.82
CA LEU A 431 7.57 -11.08 4.95
C LEU A 431 6.21 -11.74 4.59
N LYS A 432 5.95 -12.13 3.34
CA LYS A 432 4.63 -12.58 2.88
C LYS A 432 4.45 -14.10 2.75
N ALA A 433 5.02 -14.87 3.68
CA ALA A 433 4.60 -16.25 3.88
C ALA A 433 3.05 -16.34 3.97
N ASP A 434 2.37 -15.39 4.62
CA ASP A 434 0.91 -15.41 4.78
C ASP A 434 0.11 -15.18 3.48
N MET A 435 0.57 -14.29 2.59
CA MET A 435 -0.09 -14.08 1.28
C MET A 435 0.11 -15.28 0.38
N ILE A 436 1.37 -15.72 0.28
CA ILE A 436 1.75 -16.87 -0.51
C ILE A 436 1.03 -18.11 0.00
N ASN A 437 1.01 -18.38 1.32
CA ASN A 437 0.23 -19.48 1.93
C ASN A 437 -1.28 -19.39 1.63
N GLY A 438 -1.83 -18.18 1.59
CA GLY A 438 -3.24 -17.95 1.26
C GLY A 438 -3.57 -18.21 -0.21
N LEU A 439 -2.76 -17.67 -1.12
CA LEU A 439 -2.87 -17.90 -2.58
C LEU A 439 -2.59 -19.36 -2.94
N ALA A 440 -1.66 -19.96 -2.22
CA ALA A 440 -1.23 -21.33 -2.39
C ALA A 440 -2.27 -22.32 -1.87
N GLN A 441 -3.45 -21.94 -1.36
CA GLN A 441 -4.57 -22.86 -1.03
C GLN A 441 -4.21 -24.13 -0.23
N GLY A 442 -3.23 -24.05 0.67
CA GLY A 442 -2.75 -25.19 1.47
C GLY A 442 -1.53 -25.94 0.90
N TYR A 443 -0.98 -25.49 -0.22
CA TYR A 443 0.28 -25.97 -0.78
C TYR A 443 1.43 -25.45 0.09
N LYS A 444 2.34 -26.34 0.46
CA LYS A 444 3.56 -25.97 1.18
C LYS A 444 4.63 -25.62 0.15
N LEU A 445 4.86 -24.32 0.00
CA LEU A 445 5.97 -23.83 -0.80
C LEU A 445 7.29 -24.00 -0.03
N PRO A 446 8.42 -24.20 -0.72
CA PRO A 446 9.72 -24.34 -0.07
C PRO A 446 10.05 -23.11 0.78
N TYR A 447 10.83 -23.30 1.86
CA TYR A 447 11.32 -22.19 2.70
C TYR A 447 12.18 -21.21 1.88
N GLU A 448 12.73 -21.70 0.77
CA GLU A 448 13.49 -20.97 -0.23
C GLU A 448 12.66 -20.71 -1.50
N VAL A 449 11.43 -20.19 -1.40
CA VAL A 449 10.86 -19.43 -2.53
C VAL A 449 11.75 -18.20 -2.72
N ARG A 450 12.85 -18.40 -3.43
CA ARG A 450 13.77 -17.33 -3.79
C ARG A 450 13.10 -16.64 -4.98
N HIS A 451 12.62 -15.42 -4.74
CA HIS A 451 12.31 -14.44 -5.78
C HIS A 451 11.14 -14.89 -6.68
N VAL A 452 9.91 -14.62 -6.23
CA VAL A 452 8.72 -14.66 -7.12
C VAL A 452 8.42 -13.23 -7.52
N ASP A 453 8.62 -12.96 -8.80
CA ASP A 453 8.46 -11.64 -9.41
C ASP A 453 7.13 -11.53 -10.16
N TYR A 454 6.49 -12.67 -10.44
CA TYR A 454 5.23 -12.70 -11.14
C TYR A 454 4.30 -13.77 -10.58
N ILE A 455 3.05 -13.41 -10.28
CA ILE A 455 2.03 -14.39 -9.84
C ILE A 455 0.90 -14.41 -10.85
N LEU A 456 0.58 -15.61 -11.32
CA LEU A 456 -0.49 -15.86 -12.28
C LEU A 456 -1.45 -16.91 -11.72
N THR A 457 -2.63 -16.49 -11.30
CA THR A 457 -3.64 -17.40 -10.74
C THR A 457 -4.97 -17.31 -11.47
N GLU A 458 -5.60 -18.44 -11.74
CA GLU A 458 -7.00 -18.42 -12.16
C GLU A 458 -7.88 -18.03 -10.98
N TYR A 459 -8.80 -17.07 -11.19
CA TYR A 459 -9.71 -16.66 -10.12
C TYR A 459 -11.04 -17.42 -10.11
N ALA A 460 -11.35 -18.13 -11.19
CA ALA A 460 -12.56 -18.94 -11.34
C ALA A 460 -12.25 -20.17 -12.18
N GLU A 461 -13.07 -21.21 -12.05
CA GLU A 461 -12.94 -22.45 -12.82
C GLU A 461 -12.83 -22.19 -14.33
N SER A 462 -11.77 -22.71 -14.93
CA SER A 462 -11.40 -22.53 -16.32
C SER A 462 -10.50 -23.68 -16.80
N THR A 463 -10.56 -23.96 -18.11
CA THR A 463 -9.67 -24.94 -18.79
C THR A 463 -8.77 -24.25 -19.81
N LEU A 464 -8.70 -22.92 -19.75
CA LEU A 464 -7.88 -22.13 -20.66
C LEU A 464 -6.40 -22.29 -20.29
N PRO A 465 -5.48 -22.18 -21.26
CA PRO A 465 -4.05 -22.22 -20.97
C PRO A 465 -3.62 -21.09 -20.05
N ILE A 466 -2.73 -21.40 -19.11
CA ILE A 466 -2.08 -20.46 -18.20
C ILE A 466 -0.62 -20.36 -18.63
N VAL A 467 -0.22 -19.22 -19.18
CA VAL A 467 1.09 -19.06 -19.81
C VAL A 467 1.71 -17.79 -19.23
N ALA A 468 2.88 -17.93 -18.61
CA ALA A 468 3.66 -16.78 -18.15
C ALA A 468 4.11 -15.94 -19.38
N PRO A 469 4.23 -14.61 -19.23
CA PRO A 469 4.64 -13.75 -20.33
C PRO A 469 6.06 -14.03 -20.82
N ASP A 470 6.30 -13.82 -22.12
CA ASP A 470 7.59 -14.07 -22.79
C ASP A 470 8.64 -12.98 -22.56
N TRP A 471 8.26 -11.86 -21.92
CA TRP A 471 9.17 -10.76 -21.57
C TRP A 471 9.85 -10.94 -20.21
N LEU A 472 9.43 -11.91 -19.41
CA LEU A 472 10.12 -12.27 -18.16
C LEU A 472 11.51 -12.81 -18.48
N THR A 473 12.47 -12.47 -17.63
CA THR A 473 13.88 -12.81 -17.77
C THR A 473 14.23 -14.03 -16.91
N PHE A 474 15.44 -14.57 -17.07
CA PHE A 474 15.90 -15.73 -16.30
C PHE A 474 16.02 -15.46 -14.79
N THR A 475 15.97 -14.20 -14.36
CA THR A 475 15.97 -13.83 -12.93
C THR A 475 14.58 -13.69 -12.36
N ASP A 476 13.54 -13.72 -13.20
CA ASP A 476 12.17 -13.43 -12.79
C ASP A 476 11.40 -14.75 -12.57
N GLY A 477 11.19 -15.13 -11.31
CA GLY A 477 10.47 -16.37 -10.98
C GLY A 477 8.96 -16.20 -11.04
N THR A 478 8.24 -17.15 -11.64
CA THR A 478 6.76 -17.11 -11.71
C THR A 478 6.10 -18.12 -10.78
N MET A 479 5.10 -17.68 -10.01
CA MET A 479 4.17 -18.57 -9.33
C MET A 479 2.87 -18.72 -10.14
N ILE A 480 2.56 -19.95 -10.56
CA ILE A 480 1.35 -20.29 -11.32
C ILE A 480 0.40 -21.10 -10.44
N VAL A 481 -0.87 -20.69 -10.37
CA VAL A 481 -1.91 -21.40 -9.61
C VAL A 481 -3.16 -21.62 -10.47
N GLY A 482 -3.41 -22.87 -10.86
CA GLY A 482 -4.60 -23.26 -11.64
C GLY A 482 -5.89 -23.33 -10.82
N SER A 483 -7.04 -23.42 -11.50
CA SER A 483 -8.35 -23.56 -10.86
C SER A 483 -8.71 -24.98 -10.44
N GLY A 484 -7.88 -25.95 -10.84
CA GLY A 484 -8.06 -27.37 -10.58
C GLY A 484 -9.16 -28.00 -11.43
N LEU A 485 -9.22 -27.52 -12.67
CA LEU A 485 -9.71 -28.28 -13.81
C LEU A 485 -8.50 -28.65 -14.66
N VAL A 486 -8.74 -29.38 -15.75
CA VAL A 486 -7.69 -29.68 -16.74
C VAL A 486 -7.11 -28.37 -17.27
N ASN A 487 -5.86 -28.08 -16.92
CA ASN A 487 -5.14 -26.88 -17.31
C ASN A 487 -3.88 -27.24 -18.13
N ASP A 488 -3.60 -26.42 -19.16
CA ASP A 488 -2.30 -26.38 -19.81
C ASP A 488 -1.51 -25.20 -19.22
N MET A 489 -0.48 -25.49 -18.42
CA MET A 489 0.33 -24.50 -17.69
C MET A 489 1.73 -24.41 -18.29
N THR A 490 2.19 -23.18 -18.55
CA THR A 490 3.54 -22.90 -19.05
C THR A 490 4.19 -21.80 -18.22
N GLY A 491 5.34 -22.13 -17.66
CA GLY A 491 6.22 -21.24 -16.91
C GLY A 491 6.85 -20.12 -17.75
N SER A 492 7.70 -19.34 -17.11
CA SER A 492 8.59 -18.35 -17.67
C SER A 492 9.91 -19.00 -18.11
N ILE A 493 11.00 -18.22 -18.20
CA ILE A 493 12.36 -18.77 -18.43
C ILE A 493 13.24 -18.66 -17.17
N GLY A 494 12.65 -18.22 -16.05
CA GLY A 494 13.25 -18.16 -14.72
C GLY A 494 12.85 -19.37 -13.87
N ASP A 495 13.10 -19.31 -12.58
CA ASP A 495 12.80 -20.41 -11.66
C ASP A 495 11.33 -20.34 -11.20
N ASP A 496 10.48 -21.25 -11.71
CA ASP A 496 9.03 -21.17 -11.47
C ASP A 496 8.49 -22.13 -10.41
N TYR A 497 7.36 -21.73 -9.81
CA TYR A 497 6.56 -22.55 -8.89
C TYR A 497 5.16 -22.78 -9.49
N ILE A 498 4.88 -24.01 -9.89
CA ILE A 498 3.62 -24.35 -10.57
C ILE A 498 2.78 -25.25 -9.66
N LEU A 499 1.65 -24.73 -9.19
CA LEU A 499 0.75 -25.40 -8.27
C LEU A 499 -0.38 -26.08 -9.06
N CYS A 500 -0.31 -27.41 -9.17
CA CYS A 500 -1.36 -28.22 -9.77
C CYS A 500 -2.49 -28.44 -8.74
N ALA A 501 -3.51 -27.60 -8.80
CA ALA A 501 -4.71 -27.67 -7.98
C ALA A 501 -5.47 -28.99 -8.23
N ASN A 502 -5.59 -29.85 -7.21
CA ASN A 502 -6.54 -30.98 -7.16
C ASN A 502 -6.43 -32.10 -8.24
N HIS A 503 -7.44 -33.00 -8.29
CA HIS A 503 -7.48 -34.27 -9.03
C HIS A 503 -7.85 -34.11 -10.54
N SER A 504 -7.32 -33.13 -11.27
CA SER A 504 -7.49 -32.99 -12.72
C SER A 504 -6.22 -33.38 -13.49
N VAL A 505 -6.37 -33.69 -14.79
CA VAL A 505 -5.22 -34.02 -15.66
C VAL A 505 -4.64 -32.71 -16.15
N ASP A 506 -3.45 -32.35 -15.67
CA ASP A 506 -2.78 -31.12 -16.09
C ASP A 506 -1.58 -31.40 -17.01
N THR A 507 -1.34 -30.49 -17.94
CA THR A 507 -0.11 -30.46 -18.74
C THR A 507 0.74 -29.29 -18.27
N VAL A 508 1.99 -29.56 -17.87
CA VAL A 508 2.89 -28.55 -17.32
C VAL A 508 4.20 -28.50 -18.11
N ASN A 509 4.65 -27.29 -18.40
CA ASN A 509 5.94 -27.02 -19.03
C ASN A 509 6.65 -25.86 -18.30
N GLY A 510 7.75 -26.15 -17.58
CA GLY A 510 8.55 -25.11 -16.91
C GLY A 510 9.39 -24.25 -17.85
N LEU A 511 9.66 -24.76 -19.06
CA LEU A 511 10.60 -24.19 -20.04
C LEU A 511 12.07 -24.25 -19.60
N ALA A 512 12.65 -23.16 -19.13
CA ALA A 512 14.05 -23.05 -18.77
C ALA A 512 14.13 -22.42 -17.38
N GLY A 513 15.18 -22.74 -16.63
CA GLY A 513 15.23 -22.38 -15.22
C GLY A 513 15.26 -23.65 -14.37
N THR A 514 15.03 -23.49 -13.08
CA THR A 514 14.84 -24.58 -12.11
C THR A 514 13.39 -24.58 -11.67
N ASP A 515 12.58 -25.42 -12.32
CA ASP A 515 11.14 -25.37 -12.18
C ASP A 515 10.62 -26.41 -11.18
N THR A 516 9.73 -25.95 -10.30
CA THR A 516 9.14 -26.76 -9.23
C THR A 516 7.64 -26.91 -9.41
N VAL A 517 7.17 -28.14 -9.57
CA VAL A 517 5.73 -28.46 -9.49
C VAL A 517 5.37 -28.82 -8.05
N VAL A 518 4.31 -28.23 -7.50
CA VAL A 518 3.92 -28.42 -6.11
C VAL A 518 2.59 -29.16 -6.02
N TYR A 519 2.52 -30.16 -5.14
CA TYR A 519 1.34 -30.95 -4.79
C TYR A 519 1.02 -30.84 -3.30
N THR A 520 -0.25 -30.99 -2.92
CA THR A 520 -0.73 -30.83 -1.53
C THR A 520 -0.64 -32.08 -0.67
N GLY A 521 -0.63 -33.28 -1.26
CA GLY A 521 -0.54 -34.54 -0.54
C GLY A 521 0.90 -34.97 -0.22
N ASN A 522 1.02 -36.10 0.50
CA ASN A 522 2.32 -36.69 0.80
C ASN A 522 2.85 -37.46 -0.42
N LYS A 523 4.16 -37.66 -0.53
CA LYS A 523 4.76 -38.40 -1.66
C LYS A 523 4.17 -39.81 -1.86
N ALA A 524 3.76 -40.45 -0.76
CA ALA A 524 3.12 -41.77 -0.77
C ALA A 524 1.74 -41.79 -1.47
N ASP A 525 1.09 -40.62 -1.61
CA ASP A 525 -0.19 -40.47 -2.29
C ASP A 525 -0.04 -40.39 -3.81
N TYR A 526 1.20 -40.36 -4.33
CA TYR A 526 1.49 -40.16 -5.75
C TYR A 526 2.54 -41.15 -6.31
N GLU A 527 2.32 -41.59 -7.54
CA GLU A 527 3.26 -42.36 -8.35
C GLU A 527 3.93 -41.44 -9.38
N ILE A 528 5.26 -41.42 -9.43
CA ILE A 528 6.04 -40.61 -10.38
C ILE A 528 6.69 -41.57 -11.38
N VAL A 529 6.53 -41.31 -12.67
CA VAL A 529 7.13 -42.11 -13.75
C VAL A 529 7.85 -41.18 -14.73
N ARG A 530 9.11 -41.50 -15.04
CA ARG A 530 9.89 -40.76 -16.04
C ARG A 530 9.45 -41.17 -17.46
N THR A 531 9.41 -40.19 -18.35
CA THR A 531 9.05 -40.33 -19.77
C THR A 531 10.13 -39.72 -20.66
N GLU A 532 10.02 -39.87 -21.99
CA GLU A 532 10.94 -39.22 -22.94
C GLU A 532 10.85 -37.68 -22.89
N SER A 533 9.72 -37.12 -22.44
CA SER A 533 9.44 -35.68 -22.43
C SER A 533 9.49 -35.03 -21.04
N GLY A 534 9.79 -35.80 -19.97
CA GLY A 534 9.77 -35.33 -18.59
C GLY A 534 9.18 -36.39 -17.65
N PHE A 535 8.11 -36.07 -16.92
CA PHE A 535 7.48 -36.94 -15.91
C PHE A 535 5.98 -37.07 -16.10
N THR A 536 5.42 -38.16 -15.60
CA THR A 536 4.00 -38.23 -15.26
C THR A 536 3.84 -38.43 -13.77
N VAL A 537 2.90 -37.71 -13.16
CA VAL A 537 2.57 -37.84 -11.75
C VAL A 537 1.13 -38.30 -11.63
N THR A 538 0.94 -39.52 -11.11
CA THR A 538 -0.38 -40.12 -10.94
C THR A 538 -0.78 -40.09 -9.48
N GLU A 539 -1.90 -39.45 -9.16
CA GLU A 539 -2.50 -39.49 -7.84
C GLU A 539 -3.13 -40.88 -7.57
N LEU A 540 -2.80 -41.48 -6.43
CA LEU A 540 -3.23 -42.84 -6.07
C LEU A 540 -4.52 -42.86 -5.24
N MET A 541 -4.88 -41.75 -4.60
CA MET A 541 -5.99 -41.65 -3.66
C MET A 541 -7.33 -41.29 -4.32
N SER A 542 -7.32 -40.74 -5.53
CA SER A 542 -8.53 -40.47 -6.29
C SER A 542 -9.05 -41.73 -7.00
N ALA A 543 -10.38 -41.92 -6.99
CA ALA A 543 -11.04 -43.10 -7.60
C ALA A 543 -10.77 -43.24 -9.11
N ASN A 544 -10.36 -42.15 -9.77
CA ASN A 544 -10.09 -42.09 -11.21
C ASN A 544 -8.59 -42.16 -11.56
N ARG A 545 -7.68 -42.19 -10.59
CA ARG A 545 -6.21 -42.18 -10.76
C ARG A 545 -5.74 -41.19 -11.81
N VAL A 546 -5.86 -39.92 -11.47
CA VAL A 546 -5.59 -38.81 -12.37
C VAL A 546 -4.09 -38.63 -12.55
N THR A 547 -3.66 -38.35 -13.78
CA THR A 547 -2.24 -38.34 -14.17
C THR A 547 -1.88 -37.06 -14.89
N ASP A 548 -0.96 -36.30 -14.33
CA ASP A 548 -0.41 -35.08 -14.94
C ASP A 548 0.76 -35.40 -15.86
N PHE A 549 1.03 -34.51 -16.81
CA PHE A 549 2.13 -34.57 -17.75
C PHE A 549 3.06 -33.39 -17.55
N LEU A 550 4.26 -33.65 -17.05
CA LEU A 550 5.24 -32.62 -16.70
C LEU A 550 6.40 -32.66 -17.70
N SER A 551 6.83 -31.50 -18.19
CA SER A 551 7.97 -31.32 -19.09
C SER A 551 8.83 -30.15 -18.64
N ASN A 552 10.15 -30.27 -18.80
CA ASN A 552 11.13 -29.28 -18.30
C ASN A 552 10.85 -28.92 -16.83
N ILE A 553 10.88 -29.93 -15.95
CA ILE A 553 10.66 -29.79 -14.50
C ILE A 553 11.82 -30.46 -13.78
N GLU A 554 12.45 -29.73 -12.86
CA GLU A 554 13.61 -30.16 -12.10
C GLU A 554 13.22 -30.69 -10.71
N ALA A 555 12.12 -30.19 -10.13
CA ALA A 555 11.65 -30.56 -8.80
C ALA A 555 10.13 -30.76 -8.70
N ILE A 556 9.72 -31.70 -7.83
CA ILE A 556 8.32 -31.96 -7.48
C ILE A 556 8.17 -31.92 -5.96
N LYS A 557 7.43 -30.95 -5.44
CA LYS A 557 7.21 -30.73 -4.00
C LYS A 557 5.93 -31.40 -3.51
N PHE A 558 5.99 -32.04 -2.36
CA PHE A 558 4.89 -32.66 -1.63
C PHE A 558 4.82 -32.11 -0.20
N SER A 559 3.78 -32.49 0.57
CA SER A 559 3.60 -31.98 1.93
C SER A 559 4.60 -32.48 2.97
N ASP A 560 5.28 -33.58 2.67
CA ASP A 560 6.26 -34.30 3.51
C ASP A 560 7.69 -34.32 2.97
N GLY A 561 7.96 -33.63 1.85
CA GLY A 561 9.29 -33.52 1.26
C GLY A 561 9.28 -33.12 -0.22
N SER A 562 10.44 -33.12 -0.85
CA SER A 562 10.65 -32.82 -2.27
C SER A 562 11.24 -34.03 -2.99
N TRP A 563 10.75 -34.31 -4.19
CA TRP A 563 11.39 -35.21 -5.14
C TRP A 563 12.15 -34.38 -6.17
N MET A 564 13.43 -34.64 -6.38
CA MET A 564 14.28 -33.87 -7.30
C MET A 564 14.83 -34.77 -8.40
N TYR A 565 14.74 -34.30 -9.64
CA TYR A 565 15.25 -35.02 -10.80
C TYR A 565 16.67 -34.62 -11.17
N THR A 566 17.05 -33.36 -10.98
CA THR A 566 18.45 -32.94 -11.05
C THR A 566 18.85 -32.53 -9.65
N ALA A 567 20.04 -32.93 -9.21
CA ALA A 567 20.65 -32.19 -8.12
C ALA A 567 20.70 -30.71 -8.60
N THR A 568 20.17 -29.64 -7.99
CA THR A 568 19.87 -29.27 -6.59
C THR A 568 19.37 -27.82 -6.51
N GLU A 569 18.85 -27.42 -5.33
CA GLU A 569 18.58 -26.03 -4.90
C GLU A 569 19.86 -25.16 -4.73
N SER A 570 21.08 -25.73 -4.73
CA SER A 570 22.36 -24.99 -4.69
C SER A 570 23.48 -25.67 -5.50
N ALA A 571 24.46 -24.92 -6.03
CA ALA A 571 25.58 -25.52 -6.79
C ALA A 571 26.41 -26.52 -5.95
N GLU A 572 26.49 -26.30 -4.63
CA GLU A 572 27.25 -27.08 -3.68
C GLU A 572 26.63 -28.47 -3.44
N HIS A 573 25.31 -28.56 -3.32
CA HIS A 573 24.65 -29.86 -3.17
C HIS A 573 24.80 -30.72 -4.43
N ARG A 574 24.87 -30.07 -5.61
CA ARG A 574 25.11 -30.70 -6.90
C ARG A 574 26.44 -31.42 -6.87
N GLU A 575 27.48 -30.70 -6.47
CA GLU A 575 28.85 -31.21 -6.35
C GLU A 575 28.94 -32.47 -5.50
N ILE A 576 28.20 -32.58 -4.38
CA ILE A 576 28.18 -33.77 -3.52
C ILE A 576 27.79 -35.03 -4.31
N TYR A 577 26.74 -34.98 -5.13
CA TYR A 577 26.35 -36.10 -6.01
C TYR A 577 27.46 -36.45 -7.01
N GLY A 578 28.04 -35.43 -7.65
CA GLY A 578 29.15 -35.63 -8.58
C GLY A 578 30.37 -36.30 -7.93
N TYR A 579 30.60 -36.04 -6.65
CA TYR A 579 31.65 -36.68 -5.87
C TYR A 579 31.36 -38.16 -5.59
N TYR A 580 30.13 -38.50 -5.21
CA TYR A 580 29.72 -39.90 -5.05
C TYR A 580 29.81 -40.70 -6.36
N ASP A 581 29.34 -40.13 -7.47
CA ASP A 581 29.45 -40.78 -8.77
C ASP A 581 30.92 -40.97 -9.16
N THR A 582 31.75 -39.93 -9.03
CA THR A 582 33.16 -39.97 -9.42
C THR A 582 33.98 -40.94 -8.56
N VAL A 583 33.73 -40.98 -7.26
CA VAL A 583 34.52 -41.77 -6.30
C VAL A 583 33.99 -43.20 -6.19
N LEU A 584 32.68 -43.38 -6.04
CA LEU A 584 32.05 -44.65 -5.68
C LEU A 584 31.22 -45.28 -6.79
N ASN A 585 30.99 -44.57 -7.90
CA ASN A 585 30.17 -45.04 -9.03
C ASN A 585 28.75 -45.46 -8.61
N ARG A 586 28.14 -44.67 -7.72
CA ARG A 586 26.76 -44.78 -7.26
C ARG A 586 26.28 -43.44 -6.71
N ALA A 587 24.97 -43.29 -6.60
CA ALA A 587 24.36 -42.23 -5.81
C ALA A 587 24.59 -42.44 -4.29
N PRO A 588 24.64 -41.35 -3.49
CA PRO A 588 24.48 -41.43 -2.05
C PRO A 588 23.11 -42.00 -1.68
N THR A 589 23.02 -42.67 -0.53
CA THR A 589 21.74 -42.95 0.12
C THR A 589 21.13 -41.67 0.70
N GLU A 590 19.83 -41.67 1.00
CA GLU A 590 19.11 -40.53 1.60
C GLU A 590 19.80 -40.04 2.88
N ASP A 591 20.08 -40.94 3.83
CA ASP A 591 20.77 -40.62 5.09
C ASP A 591 22.19 -40.04 4.86
N GLU A 592 22.92 -40.57 3.87
CA GLU A 592 24.25 -40.09 3.50
C GLU A 592 24.19 -38.67 2.92
N PHE A 593 23.20 -38.40 2.07
CA PHE A 593 23.06 -37.12 1.40
C PHE A 593 22.59 -36.03 2.36
N ASP A 594 21.56 -36.32 3.16
CA ASP A 594 21.04 -35.40 4.20
C ASP A 594 22.13 -35.04 5.21
N PHE A 595 22.97 -36.00 5.59
CA PHE A 595 24.09 -35.73 6.46
C PHE A 595 25.05 -34.68 5.86
N TRP A 596 25.41 -34.84 4.59
CA TRP A 596 26.36 -33.94 3.92
C TRP A 596 25.77 -32.57 3.65
N ILE A 597 24.52 -32.47 3.18
CA ILE A 597 23.82 -31.19 2.98
C ILE A 597 23.79 -30.40 4.28
N ASN A 598 23.29 -31.01 5.36
CA ASN A 598 23.19 -30.33 6.65
C ASN A 598 24.57 -29.89 7.19
N ALA A 599 25.63 -30.66 6.91
CA ALA A 599 26.98 -30.33 7.34
C ALA A 599 27.60 -29.19 6.52
N VAL A 600 27.36 -29.16 5.22
CA VAL A 600 27.87 -28.12 4.31
C VAL A 600 27.10 -26.81 4.50
N ASP A 601 25.77 -26.85 4.55
CA ASP A 601 24.93 -25.65 4.70
C ASP A 601 25.13 -24.95 6.04
N SER A 602 25.39 -25.73 7.10
CA SER A 602 25.74 -25.18 8.41
C SER A 602 27.19 -24.65 8.50
N GLY A 603 27.96 -24.73 7.41
CA GLY A 603 29.37 -24.34 7.36
C GLY A 603 30.28 -25.20 8.24
N ARG A 604 29.80 -26.37 8.68
CA ARG A 604 30.56 -27.29 9.55
C ARG A 604 31.61 -28.07 8.77
N VAL A 605 31.36 -28.32 7.50
CA VAL A 605 32.18 -29.13 6.59
C VAL A 605 32.32 -28.38 5.27
N ALA A 606 33.53 -28.25 4.75
CA ALA A 606 33.77 -27.75 3.40
C ALA A 606 33.54 -28.86 2.36
N LEU A 607 33.19 -28.50 1.12
CA LEU A 607 32.97 -29.48 0.04
C LEU A 607 34.18 -30.41 -0.20
N GLY A 608 35.40 -29.90 -0.07
CA GLY A 608 36.61 -30.73 -0.16
C GLY A 608 36.71 -31.80 0.93
N GLU A 609 36.16 -31.54 2.12
CA GLU A 609 36.15 -32.51 3.22
C GLU A 609 35.13 -33.65 2.98
N VAL A 610 34.07 -33.39 2.20
CA VAL A 610 33.15 -34.45 1.72
C VAL A 610 33.92 -35.42 0.82
N VAL A 611 34.69 -34.89 -0.14
CA VAL A 611 35.53 -35.68 -1.04
C VAL A 611 36.58 -36.49 -0.27
N ASP A 612 37.26 -35.88 0.69
CA ASP A 612 38.23 -36.56 1.54
C ASP A 612 37.59 -37.72 2.32
N SER A 613 36.36 -37.55 2.80
CA SER A 613 35.62 -38.61 3.49
C SER A 613 35.25 -39.76 2.56
N LEU A 614 34.88 -39.48 1.30
CA LEU A 614 34.56 -40.51 0.31
C LEU A 614 35.81 -41.30 -0.09
N LEU A 615 36.94 -40.63 -0.31
CA LEU A 615 38.22 -41.26 -0.63
C LEU A 615 38.78 -42.10 0.54
N GLN A 616 38.39 -41.79 1.77
CA GLN A 616 38.77 -42.58 2.97
C GLN A 616 37.75 -43.67 3.32
N SER A 617 36.64 -43.76 2.58
CA SER A 617 35.62 -44.78 2.83
C SER A 617 36.16 -46.19 2.58
N GLU A 618 35.61 -47.18 3.29
CA GLU A 618 35.91 -48.59 3.04
C GLU A 618 35.57 -48.97 1.59
N GLU A 619 34.46 -48.43 1.07
CA GLU A 619 33.98 -48.66 -0.30
C GLU A 619 34.98 -48.21 -1.38
N PHE A 620 35.61 -47.04 -1.20
CA PHE A 620 36.67 -46.61 -2.10
C PHE A 620 37.97 -47.38 -1.87
N THR A 621 38.41 -47.52 -0.63
CA THR A 621 39.72 -48.11 -0.31
C THR A 621 39.83 -49.60 -0.63
N GLU A 622 38.72 -50.35 -0.67
CA GLU A 622 38.68 -51.74 -1.13
C GLU A 622 38.84 -51.88 -2.65
N THR A 623 38.46 -50.85 -3.41
CA THR A 623 38.48 -50.83 -4.88
C THR A 623 39.59 -49.95 -5.46
N ALA A 624 40.24 -49.14 -4.63
CA ALA A 624 41.27 -48.18 -4.97
C ALA A 624 42.53 -48.86 -5.57
N PRO A 625 42.92 -48.50 -6.80
CA PRO A 625 44.11 -49.05 -7.44
C PRO A 625 45.44 -48.56 -6.84
N MET A 626 46.55 -49.23 -7.17
CA MET A 626 47.83 -49.05 -6.45
C MET A 626 48.72 -47.90 -6.97
N ASN A 627 48.36 -47.26 -8.09
CA ASN A 627 49.16 -46.18 -8.67
C ASN A 627 48.33 -45.10 -9.37
N SER A 628 48.93 -43.93 -9.59
CA SER A 628 48.26 -42.75 -10.17
C SER A 628 47.61 -42.98 -11.55
N LEU A 629 48.12 -43.90 -12.37
CA LEU A 629 47.53 -44.21 -13.68
C LEU A 629 46.23 -44.97 -13.54
N GLU A 630 46.21 -45.95 -12.64
CA GLU A 630 45.03 -46.75 -12.37
C GLU A 630 43.97 -45.94 -11.61
N ILE A 631 44.36 -45.09 -10.65
CA ILE A 631 43.45 -44.19 -9.93
C ILE A 631 42.80 -43.19 -10.90
N ALA A 632 43.59 -42.55 -11.77
CA ALA A 632 43.04 -41.65 -12.78
C ALA A 632 42.09 -42.37 -13.76
N THR A 633 42.39 -43.63 -14.11
CA THR A 633 41.51 -44.46 -14.96
C THR A 633 40.18 -44.73 -14.26
N LEU A 634 40.20 -45.12 -12.97
CA LEU A 634 39.00 -45.40 -12.19
C LEU A 634 38.11 -44.15 -12.08
N LEU A 635 38.65 -43.04 -11.59
CA LEU A 635 37.88 -41.81 -11.37
C LEU A 635 37.28 -41.26 -12.68
N LEU A 636 38.01 -41.32 -13.80
CA LEU A 636 37.48 -40.92 -15.11
C LEU A 636 36.43 -41.89 -15.65
N THR A 637 36.59 -43.19 -15.40
CA THR A 637 35.60 -44.20 -15.83
C THR A 637 34.29 -44.00 -15.09
N ASN A 638 34.38 -43.77 -13.78
CA ASN A 638 33.23 -43.51 -12.92
C ASN A 638 32.55 -42.17 -13.30
N ALA A 639 33.32 -41.09 -13.38
CA ALA A 639 32.81 -39.74 -13.66
C ALA A 639 32.05 -39.64 -15.01
N PHE A 640 32.39 -40.46 -16.01
CA PHE A 640 31.78 -40.37 -17.35
C PHE A 640 31.06 -41.65 -17.78
N GLU A 641 30.95 -42.64 -16.89
CA GLU A 641 30.37 -43.98 -17.14
C GLU A 641 30.85 -44.65 -18.44
N ALA A 642 32.07 -44.33 -18.88
CA ALA A 642 32.60 -44.72 -20.18
C ALA A 642 34.11 -44.98 -20.11
N PRO A 643 34.66 -45.88 -20.97
CA PRO A 643 36.10 -46.08 -21.06
C PRO A 643 36.82 -44.76 -21.38
N PRO A 644 37.77 -44.30 -20.54
CA PRO A 644 38.36 -42.99 -20.70
C PRO A 644 39.37 -42.96 -21.86
N TYR A 645 39.49 -41.81 -22.52
CA TYR A 645 40.54 -41.60 -23.52
C TYR A 645 41.92 -41.67 -22.87
N VAL A 646 42.85 -42.38 -23.51
CA VAL A 646 44.23 -42.57 -23.02
C VAL A 646 44.90 -41.23 -22.67
N ALA A 647 44.73 -40.21 -23.50
CA ALA A 647 45.31 -38.88 -23.26
C ALA A 647 44.76 -38.19 -22.00
N SER A 648 43.50 -38.43 -21.65
CA SER A 648 42.88 -37.89 -20.43
C SER A 648 43.43 -38.60 -19.20
N VAL A 649 43.54 -39.94 -19.24
CA VAL A 649 44.14 -40.74 -18.17
C VAL A 649 45.58 -40.31 -17.92
N GLU A 650 46.40 -40.19 -18.98
CA GLU A 650 47.81 -39.78 -18.86
C GLU A 650 47.96 -38.37 -18.27
N ARG A 651 47.06 -37.44 -18.62
CA ARG A 651 47.05 -36.08 -18.07
C ARG A 651 46.77 -36.09 -16.56
N TRP A 652 45.70 -36.74 -16.12
CA TRP A 652 45.30 -36.78 -14.71
C TRP A 652 46.27 -37.60 -13.86
N ALA A 653 46.80 -38.70 -14.38
CA ALA A 653 47.88 -39.45 -13.74
C ALA A 653 49.16 -38.60 -13.61
N GLY A 654 49.49 -37.80 -14.64
CA GLY A 654 50.59 -36.85 -14.60
C GLY A 654 50.39 -35.74 -13.57
N TYR A 655 49.14 -35.32 -13.34
CA TYR A 655 48.77 -34.34 -12.33
C TYR A 655 49.01 -34.88 -10.91
N LEU A 656 48.54 -36.09 -10.61
CA LEU A 656 48.81 -36.78 -9.35
C LEU A 656 50.32 -37.00 -9.10
N ASN A 657 51.07 -37.39 -10.14
CA ASN A 657 52.52 -37.58 -10.04
C ASN A 657 53.31 -36.28 -9.75
N GLN A 658 52.70 -35.11 -9.97
CA GLN A 658 53.30 -33.81 -9.63
C GLN A 658 53.06 -33.41 -8.16
N GLY A 659 52.40 -34.26 -7.37
CA GLY A 659 52.15 -34.04 -5.94
C GLY A 659 50.76 -33.47 -5.62
N HIS A 660 49.88 -33.38 -6.61
CA HIS A 660 48.46 -33.05 -6.42
C HIS A 660 47.69 -34.23 -5.79
N THR A 661 46.62 -33.93 -5.07
CA THR A 661 45.84 -34.93 -4.33
C THR A 661 44.74 -35.54 -5.19
N GLU A 662 44.27 -36.72 -4.79
CA GLU A 662 43.10 -37.36 -5.38
C GLU A 662 41.84 -36.50 -5.20
N ALA A 663 41.72 -35.81 -4.06
CA ALA A 663 40.61 -34.90 -3.81
C ALA A 663 40.57 -33.75 -4.81
N GLU A 664 41.71 -33.15 -5.17
CA GLU A 664 41.79 -32.11 -6.21
C GLU A 664 41.32 -32.65 -7.57
N VAL A 665 41.61 -33.91 -7.90
CA VAL A 665 41.15 -34.55 -9.13
C VAL A 665 39.65 -34.80 -9.10
N VAL A 666 39.12 -35.31 -8.00
CA VAL A 666 37.69 -35.57 -7.82
C VAL A 666 36.87 -34.29 -7.88
N ILE A 667 37.35 -33.20 -7.27
CA ILE A 667 36.65 -31.89 -7.31
C ILE A 667 36.49 -31.42 -8.76
N GLU A 668 37.55 -31.48 -9.55
CA GLU A 668 37.52 -31.06 -10.95
C GLU A 668 36.70 -32.00 -11.83
N LEU A 669 36.84 -33.32 -11.65
CA LEU A 669 36.09 -34.31 -12.43
C LEU A 669 34.60 -34.33 -12.08
N GLY A 670 34.25 -34.19 -10.80
CA GLY A 670 32.86 -34.14 -10.33
C GLY A 670 32.11 -32.92 -10.86
N ARG A 671 32.80 -31.79 -11.06
CA ARG A 671 32.24 -30.63 -11.76
C ARG A 671 32.04 -30.87 -13.26
N LEU A 672 33.00 -31.55 -13.89
CA LEU A 672 32.97 -31.82 -15.33
C LEU A 672 31.95 -32.89 -15.71
N SER A 673 31.75 -33.91 -14.88
CA SER A 673 30.73 -34.96 -15.10
C SER A 673 29.32 -34.40 -15.03
N GLN A 674 29.08 -33.38 -14.20
CA GLN A 674 27.78 -32.71 -14.12
C GLN A 674 27.41 -31.91 -15.37
N GLN A 675 28.38 -31.56 -16.21
CA GLN A 675 28.12 -30.95 -17.52
C GLN A 675 27.81 -32.00 -18.60
N VAL A 676 28.05 -33.28 -18.32
CA VAL A 676 27.91 -34.40 -19.26
C VAL A 676 27.05 -35.48 -18.62
N VAL A 677 25.73 -35.27 -18.68
CA VAL A 677 24.65 -36.28 -18.57
C VAL A 677 25.01 -37.54 -17.73
N THR A 678 24.82 -37.50 -16.42
CA THR A 678 24.78 -38.72 -15.58
C THR A 678 23.38 -39.35 -15.68
N THR A 679 23.12 -39.99 -16.81
CA THR A 679 21.86 -40.68 -17.12
C THR A 679 21.67 -42.03 -16.42
N GLY A 680 22.66 -42.59 -15.71
CA GLY A 680 22.59 -43.95 -15.16
C GLY A 680 21.95 -44.08 -13.77
N HIS A 681 22.29 -43.19 -12.83
CA HIS A 681 21.88 -43.30 -11.41
C HIS A 681 20.79 -42.31 -10.98
N ILE A 682 20.48 -41.32 -11.81
CA ILE A 682 19.47 -40.27 -11.57
C ILE A 682 18.08 -40.66 -12.13
N GLU A 683 17.94 -41.83 -12.79
CA GLU A 683 16.71 -42.19 -13.53
C GLU A 683 15.42 -42.19 -12.69
N ASN A 684 15.51 -42.28 -11.36
CA ASN A 684 14.37 -42.31 -10.44
C ASN A 684 14.22 -41.05 -9.56
N GLY A 685 15.05 -40.02 -9.75
CA GLY A 685 15.17 -38.86 -8.86
C GLY A 685 15.50 -39.25 -7.40
N TYR A 686 15.60 -38.26 -6.51
CA TYR A 686 15.87 -38.49 -5.09
C TYR A 686 14.92 -37.69 -4.20
N TRP A 687 14.70 -38.19 -2.99
CA TRP A 687 13.78 -37.64 -2.00
C TRP A 687 14.54 -36.81 -0.96
N LEU A 688 13.99 -35.64 -0.60
CA LEU A 688 14.48 -34.74 0.45
C LEU A 688 13.32 -34.47 1.41
N VAL A 689 13.55 -34.55 2.72
CA VAL A 689 12.52 -34.35 3.76
C VAL A 689 12.45 -32.91 4.24
#